data_AF-A0A3F2RJR8-F1
#
_entry.id   AF-A0A3F2RJR8-F1
#
_cell.length_a   1.000
_cell.length_b   1.000
_cell.length_c   1.000
_cell.angle_alpha   90.00
_cell.angle_beta   90.00
_cell.angle_gamma   90.00
#
_symmetry.space_group_name_H-M   'P 1'
#
loop_
_entity.id
_entity.type
_entity.pdbx_description
1 polymer ?
#
loop_
_entity_poly.entity_id
_entity_poly.type
_entity_poly.pdbx_seq_one_letter_code
_entity_poly.pdbx_strand_id
1 'polypeptide(L)'
;MENDVARRTANAQEEDQIAVTTHPLQADGEQQRLRGGDLLAAPTPLAPEPTVARLDPVHATFEAPAIPVVTTEPVRAFETPAIPVSTKEPVRSFADRHDVVSGYNAAMAYLANYTIPEGSDEQVYLFFTCGDDKGKQTTWRQMCGDASKIVYDIFAKSPSRNRLVTIHAGDKAYWSSPNAFFHDGDLRVKAIPSIMQWHGGRPGAKRATSGMIIEDGLLYEPLLRYLFKNVDVPDPLLAPATVATKEIIQLKGHSAYRSYMDGMAAGNPLSPLPEGPIFLFLIAGRIESNDRPWCPYCRYSEISVEYAFYAFAPKGARLVRVETVDSYKEWKNPVNNAWKGDTDLMIRGVPWMYRANFDAEGHRFTLRRSGSEKSATAQMAKEIHEMHEQVVTTKRKRYAHSEMSSNKGNTLLQDLNIRVKPVGTVPFAARDPAPVQAFIWESVCDGRGKNIALTEEQQRERYREYVEGKIGAVLADKELCVLGVEKVKNILSAAVPGHDVDLVGHTDILVLSALVKKFPHYVELLPDVKMLIEVKRVVKAGSGFQALSELIALDFLVDDPVMALLTNLTNHWQFFWVSEKKNNYAIIQRTTITEPGEAFEVIRTVLAQSPSADADIRLPCCREPVKRRKLVKMLPTVSEGGESGGIRASIERYYDIAGMLGPDIEMARAVAHQVAGSIPVFSYHT
;
A
#
# COMPACT_ATOMS: atom_id res chain seq x y z
N MET A 1 -39.49 -22.38 50.75
CA MET A 1 -40.49 -22.94 49.81
C MET A 1 -39.79 -23.23 48.48
N GLU A 2 -38.99 -24.30 48.33
CA GLU A 2 -39.10 -25.65 48.92
C GLU A 2 -40.47 -26.27 48.58
N ASN A 3 -40.61 -27.49 48.03
CA ASN A 3 -39.70 -28.66 47.89
C ASN A 3 -39.95 -29.33 46.51
N ASP A 4 -39.03 -30.04 45.83
CA ASP A 4 -38.05 -31.11 46.18
C ASP A 4 -38.61 -32.55 46.05
N VAL A 5 -37.70 -33.51 45.74
CA VAL A 5 -37.87 -35.00 45.68
C VAL A 5 -38.64 -35.51 44.42
N ALA A 6 -38.27 -36.55 43.62
CA ALA A 6 -37.20 -37.58 43.65
C ALA A 6 -36.99 -38.37 42.31
N ARG A 7 -35.74 -38.83 42.04
CA ARG A 7 -35.33 -40.22 41.55
C ARG A 7 -35.76 -40.71 40.13
N ARG A 8 -35.09 -41.66 39.43
CA ARG A 8 -33.83 -42.46 39.58
C ARG A 8 -33.50 -43.25 38.28
N THR A 9 -32.23 -43.61 38.05
CA THR A 9 -31.70 -44.85 37.37
C THR A 9 -32.10 -45.18 35.90
N ALA A 10 -31.33 -45.93 35.08
CA ALA A 10 -29.93 -46.41 35.13
C ALA A 10 -29.47 -46.97 33.75
N ASN A 11 -28.16 -47.24 33.65
CA ASN A 11 -27.35 -47.97 32.65
C ASN A 11 -28.00 -49.10 31.81
N ALA A 12 -27.47 -49.29 30.59
CA ALA A 12 -27.01 -50.55 29.96
C ALA A 12 -26.49 -50.22 28.53
N GLN A 13 -25.20 -50.41 28.19
CA GLN A 13 -24.60 -51.62 27.58
C GLN A 13 -24.97 -51.81 26.08
N GLU A 14 -24.11 -52.25 25.16
CA GLU A 14 -22.67 -52.58 25.24
C GLU A 14 -22.00 -52.51 23.85
N GLU A 15 -20.70 -52.78 23.87
CA GLU A 15 -19.70 -52.98 22.81
C GLU A 15 -20.15 -53.79 21.58
N ASP A 16 -19.49 -53.55 20.44
CA ASP A 16 -18.62 -54.61 19.90
C ASP A 16 -17.40 -54.00 19.15
N GLN A 17 -16.33 -54.77 19.02
CA GLN A 17 -14.99 -54.32 18.64
C GLN A 17 -14.31 -55.31 17.68
N ILE A 18 -13.44 -54.81 16.79
CA ILE A 18 -12.41 -55.55 16.05
C ILE A 18 -12.87 -56.55 14.96
N ALA A 19 -12.44 -56.29 13.72
CA ALA A 19 -11.94 -57.34 12.83
C ALA A 19 -10.84 -56.79 11.90
N VAL A 20 -9.59 -57.13 12.20
CA VAL A 20 -8.45 -56.98 11.27
C VAL A 20 -8.42 -58.23 10.37
N THR A 21 -8.10 -58.08 9.08
CA THR A 21 -7.48 -59.20 8.33
C THR A 21 -6.66 -58.70 7.15
N THR A 22 -5.55 -59.39 6.92
CA THR A 22 -4.46 -59.07 5.98
C THR A 22 -4.54 -59.89 4.68
N HIS A 23 -4.12 -59.31 3.54
CA HIS A 23 -3.35 -59.88 2.38
C HIS A 23 -3.67 -61.31 1.84
N PRO A 24 -3.48 -61.61 0.52
CA PRO A 24 -2.28 -61.23 -0.27
C PRO A 24 -2.43 -61.09 -1.83
N LEU A 25 -1.29 -60.82 -2.50
CA LEU A 25 -0.74 -61.32 -3.81
C LEU A 25 -1.69 -61.68 -4.99
N GLN A 26 -1.39 -61.49 -6.30
CA GLN A 26 -0.14 -61.49 -7.11
C GLN A 26 -0.39 -60.66 -8.42
N ALA A 27 0.58 -59.95 -9.04
CA ALA A 27 1.47 -60.36 -10.18
C ALA A 27 0.73 -60.68 -11.52
N ASP A 28 1.20 -60.39 -12.74
CA ASP A 28 2.50 -59.99 -13.36
C ASP A 28 2.28 -58.86 -14.42
N GLY A 29 3.24 -58.25 -15.14
CA GLY A 29 4.71 -58.35 -15.25
C GLY A 29 5.25 -57.18 -16.13
N GLU A 30 6.43 -56.62 -15.85
CA GLU A 30 7.76 -56.89 -16.50
C GLU A 30 7.94 -56.12 -17.84
N GLN A 31 9.05 -55.45 -18.23
CA GLN A 31 10.51 -55.62 -18.10
C GLN A 31 11.25 -54.24 -18.29
N GLN A 32 12.56 -54.00 -18.05
CA GLN A 32 13.64 -54.62 -17.25
C GLN A 32 14.80 -53.60 -17.05
N ARG A 33 15.68 -53.82 -16.06
CA ARG A 33 17.01 -53.19 -15.90
C ARG A 33 18.06 -54.28 -15.61
N LEU A 34 19.30 -54.05 -16.05
CA LEU A 34 20.55 -54.81 -15.71
C LEU A 34 21.72 -53.78 -15.70
N ARG A 35 22.83 -53.87 -14.93
CA ARG A 35 23.29 -54.85 -13.90
C ARG A 35 24.49 -54.30 -13.08
N GLY A 36 24.65 -54.73 -11.82
CA GLY A 36 25.90 -54.77 -11.01
C GLY A 36 26.52 -53.43 -10.56
N GLY A 37 27.19 -53.26 -9.41
CA GLY A 37 27.64 -54.13 -8.30
C GLY A 37 29.10 -53.73 -7.93
N ASP A 38 29.65 -53.73 -6.72
CA ASP A 38 29.27 -54.00 -5.33
C ASP A 38 30.55 -53.71 -4.46
N LEU A 39 30.49 -53.82 -3.11
CA LEU A 39 31.61 -53.97 -2.12
C LEU A 39 32.32 -52.77 -1.40
N LEU A 40 31.95 -52.64 -0.11
CA LEU A 40 32.80 -52.61 1.12
C LEU A 40 33.70 -51.40 1.52
N ALA A 41 34.05 -51.36 2.83
CA ALA A 41 34.67 -50.22 3.54
C ALA A 41 35.76 -50.61 4.60
N ALA A 42 36.66 -49.64 4.89
CA ALA A 42 37.52 -49.47 6.10
C ALA A 42 38.73 -50.44 6.33
N PRO A 43 39.73 -50.12 7.21
CA PRO A 43 40.42 -48.83 7.51
C PRO A 43 41.98 -48.88 7.79
N THR A 44 42.65 -47.70 7.84
CA THR A 44 43.96 -47.34 8.53
C THR A 44 45.32 -47.95 8.05
N PRO A 45 46.54 -47.43 8.41
CA PRO A 45 46.96 -46.11 9.00
C PRO A 45 48.25 -45.40 8.40
N LEU A 46 48.47 -44.12 8.78
CA LEU A 46 49.73 -43.32 8.99
C LEU A 46 50.99 -43.32 8.06
N ALA A 47 51.35 -42.09 7.59
CA ALA A 47 52.70 -41.47 7.38
C ALA A 47 53.69 -42.07 6.31
N PRO A 48 54.58 -41.29 5.62
CA PRO A 48 55.55 -40.30 6.17
C PRO A 48 55.85 -39.00 5.34
N GLU A 49 56.75 -38.14 5.86
CA GLU A 49 57.42 -37.01 5.16
C GLU A 49 58.55 -37.48 4.20
N PRO A 50 59.09 -36.63 3.30
CA PRO A 50 60.31 -35.82 3.61
C PRO A 50 60.31 -34.43 2.89
N THR A 51 61.29 -33.50 2.97
CA THR A 51 62.64 -33.37 3.59
C THR A 51 62.99 -31.87 3.84
N VAL A 52 64.13 -31.55 4.46
CA VAL A 52 64.72 -30.18 4.60
C VAL A 52 66.15 -30.11 4.02
N ALA A 53 66.56 -28.96 3.48
CA ALA A 53 67.96 -28.57 3.24
C ALA A 53 68.32 -27.31 4.07
N ARG A 54 69.59 -27.12 4.45
CA ARG A 54 69.98 -26.51 5.75
C ARG A 54 71.27 -25.65 5.69
N LEU A 55 71.47 -24.82 6.74
CA LEU A 55 72.70 -24.10 7.18
C LEU A 55 72.96 -22.73 6.49
N ASP A 56 73.41 -21.65 7.14
CA ASP A 56 73.76 -21.40 8.57
C ASP A 56 73.71 -19.87 8.94
N PRO A 57 73.92 -19.43 10.21
CA PRO A 57 73.38 -18.16 10.73
C PRO A 57 74.38 -16.98 10.89
N VAL A 58 73.85 -15.75 10.97
CA VAL A 58 74.53 -14.56 11.54
C VAL A 58 73.54 -13.74 12.40
N HIS A 59 73.99 -13.29 13.58
CA HIS A 59 73.25 -12.35 14.44
C HIS A 59 73.12 -10.96 13.80
N ALA A 60 71.90 -10.40 13.79
CA ALA A 60 71.68 -8.97 13.71
C ALA A 60 70.44 -8.58 14.52
N THR A 61 70.52 -7.44 15.20
CA THR A 61 69.50 -6.86 16.06
C THR A 61 68.20 -6.55 15.33
N PHE A 62 67.05 -6.85 15.96
CA PHE A 62 65.74 -6.40 15.52
C PHE A 62 65.57 -4.89 15.80
N GLU A 63 65.88 -4.05 14.82
CA GLU A 63 65.24 -2.73 14.72
C GLU A 63 63.89 -2.90 14.03
N ALA A 64 62.84 -2.29 14.59
CA ALA A 64 61.50 -2.37 14.02
C ALA A 64 61.41 -1.53 12.73
N PRO A 65 61.02 -2.10 11.57
CA PRO A 65 60.71 -1.31 10.40
C PRO A 65 59.49 -0.43 10.68
N ALA A 66 59.64 0.88 10.49
CA ALA A 66 58.57 1.84 10.71
C ALA A 66 57.34 1.49 9.87
N ILE A 67 56.16 1.46 10.50
CA ILE A 67 54.88 1.37 9.80
C ILE A 67 54.79 2.57 8.85
N PRO A 68 54.51 2.38 7.55
CA PRO A 68 54.36 3.51 6.63
C PRO A 68 53.20 4.39 7.11
N VAL A 69 53.50 5.67 7.33
CA VAL A 69 52.48 6.69 7.64
C VAL A 69 51.53 6.75 6.46
N VAL A 70 50.34 6.17 6.63
CA VAL A 70 49.25 6.34 5.66
C VAL A 70 48.81 7.80 5.77
N THR A 71 49.31 8.61 4.85
CA THR A 71 48.88 9.99 4.67
C THR A 71 47.38 10.02 4.45
N THR A 72 46.67 10.67 5.37
CA THR A 72 45.26 11.00 5.21
C THR A 72 45.12 12.08 4.14
N GLU A 73 45.19 11.69 2.86
CA GLU A 73 44.72 12.56 1.79
C GLU A 73 43.21 12.76 1.97
N PRO A 74 42.72 14.01 2.01
CA PRO A 74 41.30 14.28 2.11
C PRO A 74 40.63 13.91 0.78
N VAL A 75 40.03 12.73 0.72
CA VAL A 75 39.12 12.36 -0.36
C VAL A 75 38.02 13.42 -0.41
N ARG A 76 37.97 14.12 -1.56
CA ARG A 76 37.17 15.31 -1.86
C ARG A 76 35.89 15.41 -1.02
N ALA A 77 35.92 16.27 0.00
CA ALA A 77 34.72 16.69 0.69
C ALA A 77 33.69 17.18 -0.34
N PHE A 78 32.41 16.86 -0.14
CA PHE A 78 31.38 17.75 -0.68
C PHE A 78 31.70 19.14 -0.15
N GLU A 79 31.86 20.09 -1.07
CA GLU A 79 32.32 21.44 -0.74
C GLU A 79 31.55 21.97 0.46
N THR A 80 32.28 22.22 1.57
CA THR A 80 31.85 23.18 2.61
C THR A 80 31.21 24.35 1.86
N PRO A 81 30.01 24.84 2.22
CA PRO A 81 29.29 25.83 1.41
C PRO A 81 30.12 27.09 1.22
N ALA A 82 30.92 27.07 0.16
CA ALA A 82 31.83 28.13 -0.21
C ALA A 82 30.94 29.23 -0.72
N ILE A 83 30.88 30.31 0.06
CA ILE A 83 30.18 31.53 -0.31
C ILE A 83 30.64 31.87 -1.72
N PRO A 84 29.76 31.82 -2.74
CA PRO A 84 30.18 32.11 -4.09
C PRO A 84 30.61 33.58 -4.12
N VAL A 85 31.90 33.81 -4.34
CA VAL A 85 32.39 35.14 -4.74
C VAL A 85 31.58 35.53 -5.97
N SER A 86 30.94 36.69 -5.91
CA SER A 86 30.02 37.16 -6.96
C SER A 86 30.76 37.32 -8.29
N THR A 87 30.75 36.26 -9.10
CA THR A 87 31.15 36.29 -10.50
C THR A 87 30.01 36.91 -11.29
N LYS A 88 30.34 37.90 -12.12
CA LYS A 88 29.41 38.66 -12.97
C LYS A 88 28.96 37.83 -14.19
N GLU A 89 28.52 36.60 -13.99
CA GLU A 89 27.90 35.84 -15.07
C GLU A 89 26.50 36.39 -15.37
N PRO A 90 26.10 36.48 -16.66
CA PRO A 90 24.76 36.89 -17.02
C PRO A 90 23.73 35.89 -16.48
N VAL A 91 22.65 36.42 -15.90
CA VAL A 91 21.53 35.60 -15.42
C VAL A 91 20.87 34.91 -16.61
N ARG A 92 21.03 33.59 -16.73
CA ARG A 92 20.38 32.78 -17.76
C ARG A 92 18.92 32.56 -17.39
N SER A 93 18.02 32.64 -18.37
CA SER A 93 16.59 32.49 -18.11
C SER A 93 16.26 31.06 -17.65
N PHE A 94 15.03 30.86 -17.16
CA PHE A 94 14.52 29.53 -16.84
C PHE A 94 14.56 28.61 -18.08
N ALA A 95 14.14 29.12 -19.24
CA ALA A 95 14.05 28.35 -20.48
C ALA A 95 15.43 27.90 -21.01
N ASP A 96 16.48 28.71 -20.84
CA ASP A 96 17.84 28.36 -21.28
C ASP A 96 18.49 27.23 -20.44
N ARG A 97 17.87 26.92 -19.29
CA ARG A 97 18.35 25.99 -18.26
C ARG A 97 17.34 24.91 -17.89
N HIS A 98 16.26 24.78 -18.66
CA HIS A 98 15.20 23.81 -18.42
C HIS A 98 14.96 22.95 -19.64
N ASP A 99 15.33 21.69 -19.53
CA ASP A 99 15.12 20.67 -20.56
C ASP A 99 13.97 19.75 -20.15
N VAL A 100 13.20 19.25 -21.12
CA VAL A 100 12.05 18.37 -20.89
C VAL A 100 12.18 17.11 -21.73
N VAL A 101 12.13 15.94 -21.08
CA VAL A 101 12.21 14.62 -21.70
C VAL A 101 11.04 13.75 -21.23
N SER A 102 10.62 12.79 -22.07
CA SER A 102 9.41 12.00 -21.82
C SER A 102 9.65 10.50 -21.96
N GLY A 103 9.32 9.75 -20.91
CA GLY A 103 9.53 8.32 -20.82
C GLY A 103 10.99 7.93 -20.59
N TYR A 104 11.19 6.66 -20.21
CA TYR A 104 12.49 6.11 -19.82
C TYR A 104 13.53 6.17 -20.94
N ASN A 105 13.18 5.73 -22.15
CA ASN A 105 14.14 5.65 -23.26
C ASN A 105 14.69 7.03 -23.65
N ALA A 106 13.85 8.08 -23.69
CA ALA A 106 14.29 9.43 -24.00
C ALA A 106 15.17 10.01 -22.88
N ALA A 107 14.83 9.78 -21.61
CA ALA A 107 15.65 10.19 -20.48
C ALA A 107 17.04 9.51 -20.52
N MET A 108 17.12 8.22 -20.83
CA MET A 108 18.40 7.51 -20.91
C MET A 108 19.23 7.95 -22.13
N ALA A 109 18.60 8.22 -23.27
CA ALA A 109 19.27 8.79 -24.45
C ALA A 109 19.81 10.21 -24.18
N TYR A 110 19.02 11.05 -23.49
CA TYR A 110 19.45 12.37 -23.03
C TYR A 110 20.69 12.26 -22.13
N LEU A 111 20.62 11.45 -21.07
CA LEU A 111 21.73 11.27 -20.11
C LEU A 111 22.98 10.62 -20.71
N ALA A 112 22.85 9.84 -21.78
CA ALA A 112 23.98 9.26 -22.50
C ALA A 112 24.71 10.29 -23.38
N ASN A 113 23.98 11.26 -23.94
CA ASN A 113 24.51 12.30 -24.81
C ASN A 113 24.86 13.59 -24.07
N TYR A 114 24.39 13.75 -22.82
CA TYR A 114 24.61 14.95 -22.03
C TYR A 114 26.10 15.11 -21.66
N THR A 115 26.69 16.24 -22.04
CA THR A 115 28.08 16.57 -21.74
C THR A 115 28.16 17.92 -21.04
N ILE A 116 28.89 17.96 -19.92
CA ILE A 116 29.19 19.20 -19.19
C ILE A 116 30.52 19.73 -19.76
N PRO A 117 30.57 20.98 -20.26
CA PRO A 117 31.81 21.56 -20.80
C PRO A 117 32.95 21.54 -19.78
N GLU A 118 34.17 21.31 -20.26
CA GLU A 118 35.37 21.36 -19.42
C GLU A 118 35.51 22.75 -18.77
N GLY A 119 35.89 22.77 -17.48
CA GLY A 119 35.94 24.00 -16.69
C GLY A 119 34.59 24.57 -16.23
N SER A 120 33.45 24.07 -16.72
CA SER A 120 32.12 24.52 -16.27
C SER A 120 31.81 24.08 -14.84
N ASP A 121 31.17 24.93 -14.05
CA ASP A 121 30.62 24.60 -12.72
C ASP A 121 29.17 24.11 -12.76
N GLU A 122 28.64 23.80 -13.95
CA GLU A 122 27.23 23.41 -14.16
C GLU A 122 26.82 22.21 -13.28
N GLN A 123 25.63 22.31 -12.69
CA GLN A 123 25.02 21.32 -11.80
C GLN A 123 23.68 20.88 -12.36
N VAL A 124 23.58 19.60 -12.76
CA VAL A 124 22.38 19.05 -13.40
C VAL A 124 21.48 18.40 -12.36
N TYR A 125 20.19 18.73 -12.42
CA TYR A 125 19.16 18.17 -11.55
C TYR A 125 18.08 17.47 -12.38
N LEU A 126 17.76 16.23 -12.03
CA LEU A 126 16.77 15.40 -12.71
C LEU A 126 15.49 15.38 -11.88
N PHE A 127 14.40 15.92 -12.41
CA PHE A 127 13.09 16.00 -11.75
C PHE A 127 12.08 15.08 -12.45
N PHE A 128 11.76 13.96 -11.80
CA PHE A 128 10.81 12.97 -12.27
C PHE A 128 9.40 13.34 -11.78
N THR A 129 8.47 13.54 -12.71
CA THR A 129 7.08 13.93 -12.43
C THR A 129 6.11 13.11 -13.29
N CYS A 130 4.81 13.20 -12.99
CA CYS A 130 3.76 12.48 -13.70
C CYS A 130 3.73 12.86 -15.19
N GLY A 131 3.64 11.87 -16.07
CA GLY A 131 3.52 12.04 -17.52
C GLY A 131 2.28 11.37 -18.12
N ASP A 132 2.17 11.40 -19.44
CA ASP A 132 1.30 10.53 -20.25
C ASP A 132 2.06 9.84 -21.39
N ASP A 133 1.35 8.99 -22.13
CA ASP A 133 1.80 8.28 -23.33
C ASP A 133 2.22 9.21 -24.50
N LYS A 134 1.79 10.48 -24.45
CA LYS A 134 2.05 11.53 -25.44
C LYS A 134 3.19 12.46 -25.03
N GLY A 135 3.86 12.17 -23.92
CA GLY A 135 4.99 12.95 -23.42
C GLY A 135 4.63 14.32 -22.85
N LYS A 136 3.39 14.50 -22.38
CA LYS A 136 2.99 15.70 -21.65
C LYS A 136 3.11 15.48 -20.14
N GLN A 137 3.34 16.56 -19.40
CA GLN A 137 3.19 16.55 -17.96
C GLN A 137 1.72 16.35 -17.61
N THR A 138 1.44 15.54 -16.59
CA THR A 138 0.09 15.33 -16.06
C THR A 138 0.07 15.49 -14.53
N THR A 139 -1.13 15.39 -13.96
CA THR A 139 -1.37 15.47 -12.50
C THR A 139 -2.24 14.30 -12.03
N TRP A 140 -2.06 13.10 -12.59
CA TRP A 140 -2.81 11.90 -12.17
C TRP A 140 -2.51 11.48 -10.72
N ARG A 141 -1.41 11.99 -10.14
CA ARG A 141 -1.28 12.28 -8.70
C ARG A 141 -1.30 13.80 -8.54
N GLN A 142 -2.12 14.32 -7.61
CA GLN A 142 -2.18 15.74 -7.27
C GLN A 142 -0.79 16.28 -6.86
N MET A 143 -0.07 15.53 -6.04
CA MET A 143 1.29 15.84 -5.59
C MET A 143 2.29 16.09 -6.73
N CYS A 144 2.14 15.44 -7.90
CA CYS A 144 2.98 15.76 -9.06
C CYS A 144 2.79 17.20 -9.54
N GLY A 145 1.55 17.71 -9.52
CA GLY A 145 1.26 19.11 -9.87
C GLY A 145 1.83 20.08 -8.85
N ASP A 146 1.58 19.82 -7.57
CA ASP A 146 2.00 20.69 -6.47
C ASP A 146 3.54 20.77 -6.36
N ALA A 147 4.22 19.62 -6.38
CA ALA A 147 5.67 19.55 -6.36
C ALA A 147 6.29 20.21 -7.60
N SER A 148 5.70 20.05 -8.78
CA SER A 148 6.22 20.71 -10.00
C SER A 148 6.15 22.23 -9.90
N LYS A 149 5.04 22.77 -9.38
CA LYS A 149 4.90 24.22 -9.16
C LYS A 149 5.99 24.76 -8.22
N ILE A 150 6.25 24.06 -7.12
CA ILE A 150 7.27 24.46 -6.12
C ILE A 150 8.68 24.31 -6.69
N VAL A 151 9.00 23.18 -7.33
CA VAL A 151 10.31 22.93 -7.96
C VAL A 151 10.61 23.98 -9.04
N TYR A 152 9.66 24.31 -9.91
CA TYR A 152 9.89 25.32 -10.96
C TYR A 152 10.07 26.73 -10.41
N ASP A 153 9.27 27.14 -9.42
CA ASP A 153 9.39 28.47 -8.79
C ASP A 153 10.72 28.65 -8.03
N ILE A 154 11.18 27.62 -7.31
CA ILE A 154 12.48 27.67 -6.60
C ILE A 154 13.64 27.58 -7.60
N PHE A 155 13.57 26.70 -8.60
CA PHE A 155 14.62 26.56 -9.61
C PHE A 155 14.80 27.83 -10.45
N ALA A 156 13.71 28.54 -10.79
CA ALA A 156 13.79 29.84 -11.48
C ALA A 156 14.62 30.88 -10.72
N LYS A 157 14.68 30.77 -9.38
CA LYS A 157 15.45 31.64 -8.47
C LYS A 157 16.84 31.07 -8.14
N SER A 158 17.14 29.85 -8.59
CA SER A 158 18.41 29.17 -8.34
C SER A 158 19.56 29.69 -9.23
N PRO A 159 20.83 29.53 -8.81
CA PRO A 159 22.00 30.02 -9.55
C PRO A 159 22.05 29.60 -11.03
N SER A 160 22.57 30.48 -11.90
CA SER A 160 22.68 30.27 -13.36
C SER A 160 23.41 29.00 -13.81
N ARG A 161 24.29 28.44 -12.96
CA ARG A 161 24.98 27.16 -13.19
C ARG A 161 24.05 25.94 -13.07
N ASN A 162 22.88 26.07 -12.45
CA ASN A 162 21.99 24.94 -12.25
C ASN A 162 21.19 24.70 -13.54
N ARG A 163 21.10 23.44 -13.99
CA ARG A 163 20.21 22.98 -15.06
C ARG A 163 19.18 22.02 -14.50
N LEU A 164 17.92 22.19 -14.89
CA LEU A 164 16.82 21.28 -14.56
C LEU A 164 16.46 20.46 -15.78
N VAL A 165 16.33 19.15 -15.61
CA VAL A 165 15.77 18.24 -16.61
C VAL A 165 14.48 17.67 -16.03
N THR A 166 13.32 18.10 -16.54
CA THR A 166 12.04 17.47 -16.20
C THR A 166 11.89 16.18 -16.99
N ILE A 167 11.66 15.08 -16.29
CA ILE A 167 11.32 13.78 -16.87
C ILE A 167 9.83 13.52 -16.63
N HIS A 168 9.03 13.56 -17.69
CA HIS A 168 7.66 13.03 -17.66
C HIS A 168 7.74 11.51 -17.60
N ALA A 169 7.62 10.95 -16.40
CA ALA A 169 8.10 9.62 -16.09
C ALA A 169 7.10 8.49 -16.41
N GLY A 170 5.97 8.80 -17.07
CA GLY A 170 4.94 7.86 -17.49
C GLY A 170 3.58 8.07 -16.81
N ASP A 171 2.59 7.29 -17.25
CA ASP A 171 1.22 7.34 -16.76
C ASP A 171 0.97 6.51 -15.48
N LYS A 172 -0.27 6.54 -14.98
CA LYS A 172 -0.68 5.79 -13.79
C LYS A 172 -0.52 4.26 -13.94
N ALA A 173 -0.68 3.71 -15.14
CA ALA A 173 -0.54 2.26 -15.36
C ALA A 173 0.94 1.85 -15.30
N TYR A 174 1.82 2.62 -15.93
CA TYR A 174 3.28 2.45 -15.90
C TYR A 174 3.88 2.58 -14.48
N TRP A 175 3.19 3.26 -13.56
CA TRP A 175 3.58 3.36 -12.14
C TRP A 175 2.79 2.45 -11.19
N SER A 176 1.87 1.62 -11.69
CA SER A 176 1.13 0.64 -10.88
C SER A 176 1.96 -0.59 -10.47
N SER A 177 3.14 -0.77 -11.06
CA SER A 177 4.08 -1.85 -10.78
C SER A 177 5.54 -1.40 -11.03
N PRO A 178 6.55 -2.16 -10.54
CA PRO A 178 7.96 -1.87 -10.81
C PRO A 178 8.29 -1.73 -12.29
N ASN A 179 8.81 -0.56 -12.68
CA ASN A 179 9.06 -0.17 -14.07
C ASN A 179 10.55 0.09 -14.38
N ALA A 180 10.89 0.54 -15.59
CA ALA A 180 12.29 0.70 -15.99
C ALA A 180 13.07 1.70 -15.12
N PHE A 181 12.46 2.84 -14.71
CA PHE A 181 13.10 3.78 -13.76
C PHE A 181 13.31 3.15 -12.38
N PHE A 182 12.38 2.31 -11.94
CA PHE A 182 12.48 1.57 -10.67
C PHE A 182 13.61 0.54 -10.67
N HIS A 183 13.88 -0.09 -11.82
CA HIS A 183 14.91 -1.12 -11.96
C HIS A 183 16.29 -0.58 -12.32
N ASP A 184 16.39 0.58 -12.97
CA ASP A 184 17.65 1.20 -13.39
C ASP A 184 18.72 1.27 -12.29
N GLY A 185 19.98 1.04 -12.67
CA GLY A 185 21.11 0.94 -11.76
C GLY A 185 21.57 2.29 -11.18
N ASP A 186 21.45 3.36 -11.97
CA ASP A 186 21.99 4.69 -11.66
C ASP A 186 20.91 5.60 -11.05
N LEU A 187 19.77 5.69 -11.72
CA LEU A 187 18.63 6.53 -11.36
C LEU A 187 17.83 5.91 -10.21
N ARG A 188 17.52 4.62 -10.29
CA ARG A 188 16.84 3.81 -9.25
C ARG A 188 15.64 4.53 -8.61
N VAL A 189 14.76 5.11 -9.41
CA VAL A 189 13.64 5.96 -8.94
C VAL A 189 12.51 5.10 -8.41
N LYS A 190 12.23 5.19 -7.09
CA LYS A 190 11.20 4.36 -6.45
C LYS A 190 9.83 5.00 -6.33
N ALA A 191 9.76 6.33 -6.42
CA ALA A 191 8.53 7.11 -6.30
C ALA A 191 8.60 8.35 -7.19
N ILE A 192 7.43 8.85 -7.58
CA ILE A 192 7.26 10.15 -8.23
C ILE A 192 6.14 10.96 -7.56
N PRO A 193 6.29 12.27 -7.38
CA PRO A 193 7.41 13.08 -7.87
C PRO A 193 8.71 12.87 -7.07
N SER A 194 9.87 13.03 -7.73
CA SER A 194 11.19 12.98 -7.09
C SER A 194 12.21 13.82 -7.83
N ILE A 195 13.21 14.36 -7.12
CA ILE A 195 14.34 15.09 -7.71
C ILE A 195 15.67 14.52 -7.21
N MET A 196 16.73 14.65 -7.99
CA MET A 196 18.10 14.29 -7.61
C MET A 196 19.13 15.11 -8.40
N GLN A 197 20.33 15.29 -7.84
CA GLN A 197 21.47 15.80 -8.60
C GLN A 197 22.10 14.67 -9.43
N TRP A 198 22.53 15.00 -10.65
CA TRP A 198 23.27 14.13 -11.57
C TRP A 198 24.70 14.63 -11.75
N HIS A 199 25.68 13.72 -11.63
CA HIS A 199 27.12 14.02 -11.71
C HIS A 199 27.79 13.50 -12.98
N GLY A 200 27.07 12.77 -13.82
CA GLY A 200 27.57 12.30 -15.11
C GLY A 200 27.68 13.41 -16.15
N GLY A 201 28.33 13.11 -17.27
CA GLY A 201 28.49 14.04 -18.41
C GLY A 201 29.80 14.83 -18.42
N ARG A 202 30.59 14.80 -17.33
CA ARG A 202 32.01 15.21 -17.38
C ARG A 202 32.87 14.05 -17.90
N PRO A 203 33.97 14.31 -18.64
CA PRO A 203 34.91 13.26 -19.05
C PRO A 203 35.38 12.42 -17.86
N GLY A 204 35.24 11.09 -17.96
CA GLY A 204 35.63 10.15 -16.91
C GLY A 204 34.73 10.13 -15.66
N ALA A 205 33.69 10.95 -15.56
CA ALA A 205 32.78 10.92 -14.42
C ALA A 205 31.86 9.70 -14.46
N LYS A 206 31.67 9.06 -13.29
CA LYS A 206 30.68 7.99 -13.13
C LYS A 206 29.26 8.55 -13.29
N ARG A 207 28.31 7.66 -13.59
CA ARG A 207 26.87 7.96 -13.71
C ARG A 207 26.20 8.14 -12.34
N ALA A 208 26.81 8.98 -11.50
CA ALA A 208 26.49 9.12 -10.09
C ALA A 208 25.36 10.10 -9.82
N THR A 209 24.67 9.88 -8.69
CA THR A 209 23.55 10.70 -8.23
C THR A 209 23.60 10.94 -6.73
N SER A 210 23.17 12.11 -6.28
CA SER A 210 23.07 12.50 -4.86
C SER A 210 21.86 13.39 -4.62
N GLY A 211 21.64 13.76 -3.34
CA GLY A 211 20.64 14.78 -2.99
C GLY A 211 19.22 14.41 -3.40
N MET A 212 18.84 13.12 -3.29
CA MET A 212 17.53 12.68 -3.74
C MET A 212 16.45 13.07 -2.74
N ILE A 213 15.44 13.81 -3.21
CA ILE A 213 14.24 14.16 -2.45
C ILE A 213 13.04 13.51 -3.15
N ILE A 214 12.10 12.96 -2.38
CA ILE A 214 10.90 12.28 -2.89
C ILE A 214 9.64 12.89 -2.26
N GLU A 215 8.54 12.87 -3.02
CA GLU A 215 7.17 13.08 -2.54
C GLU A 215 7.04 14.34 -1.64
N ASP A 216 6.57 14.20 -0.40
CA ASP A 216 6.35 15.32 0.53
C ASP A 216 7.59 16.18 0.79
N GLY A 217 8.80 15.62 0.66
CA GLY A 217 10.04 16.38 0.79
C GLY A 217 10.19 17.48 -0.27
N LEU A 218 9.54 17.33 -1.43
CA LEU A 218 9.49 18.35 -2.48
C LEU A 218 8.50 19.48 -2.18
N LEU A 219 7.62 19.31 -1.20
CA LEU A 219 6.69 20.35 -0.76
C LEU A 219 7.33 21.29 0.28
N TYR A 220 8.47 20.88 0.86
CA TYR A 220 9.20 21.67 1.84
C TYR A 220 10.27 22.56 1.17
N GLU A 221 9.86 23.78 0.81
CA GLU A 221 10.67 24.79 0.11
C GLU A 221 12.12 24.96 0.64
N PRO A 222 12.38 25.05 1.96
CA PRO A 222 13.75 25.24 2.46
C PRO A 222 14.72 24.12 2.07
N LEU A 223 14.27 22.86 2.04
CA LEU A 223 15.11 21.72 1.63
C LEU A 223 15.39 21.74 0.12
N LEU A 224 14.43 22.17 -0.70
CA LEU A 224 14.65 22.38 -2.13
C LEU A 224 15.61 23.55 -2.41
N ARG A 225 15.47 24.67 -1.69
CA ARG A 225 16.42 25.79 -1.74
C ARG A 225 17.82 25.36 -1.33
N TYR A 226 17.94 24.50 -0.32
CA TYR A 226 19.20 23.93 0.12
C TYR A 226 19.83 23.04 -0.96
N LEU A 227 19.05 22.12 -1.55
CA LEU A 227 19.51 21.25 -2.65
C LEU A 227 20.00 22.03 -3.87
N PHE A 228 19.26 23.08 -4.28
CA PHE A 228 19.62 23.95 -5.39
C PHE A 228 20.68 25.01 -5.05
N LYS A 229 21.11 25.11 -3.79
CA LYS A 229 22.02 26.16 -3.29
C LYS A 229 21.55 27.58 -3.66
N ASN A 230 20.26 27.85 -3.45
CA ASN A 230 19.66 29.17 -3.66
C ASN A 230 20.32 30.25 -2.79
N VAL A 231 20.50 31.44 -3.36
CA VAL A 231 21.14 32.61 -2.71
C VAL A 231 20.32 33.90 -2.82
N ASP A 232 19.13 33.82 -3.43
CA ASP A 232 18.19 34.93 -3.61
C ASP A 232 17.58 35.39 -2.27
N VAL A 233 17.29 34.45 -1.38
CA VAL A 233 16.78 34.68 -0.03
C VAL A 233 17.56 33.78 0.93
N PRO A 234 18.30 34.32 1.91
CA PRO A 234 18.97 33.52 2.93
C PRO A 234 17.97 32.75 3.80
N ASP A 235 18.20 31.44 4.03
CA ASP A 235 17.45 30.67 5.02
C ASP A 235 17.87 31.11 6.44
N PRO A 236 16.95 31.64 7.27
CA PRO A 236 17.27 32.09 8.63
C PRO A 236 17.76 30.96 9.56
N LEU A 237 17.38 29.70 9.29
CA LEU A 237 17.85 28.54 10.04
C LEU A 237 19.31 28.18 9.69
N LEU A 238 19.77 28.56 8.51
CA LEU A 238 21.12 28.32 8.00
C LEU A 238 22.01 29.57 8.05
N ALA A 239 21.71 30.51 8.94
CA ALA A 239 22.52 31.72 9.16
C ALA A 239 24.01 31.35 9.38
N PRO A 240 24.98 32.00 8.71
CA PRO A 240 26.39 31.59 8.72
C PRO A 240 26.99 31.43 10.13
N ALA A 241 26.64 32.32 11.06
CA ALA A 241 27.10 32.26 12.45
C ALA A 241 26.54 31.07 13.25
N THR A 242 25.40 30.49 12.83
CA THR A 242 24.85 29.25 13.41
C THR A 242 25.54 28.03 12.80
N VAL A 243 25.64 28.00 11.46
CA VAL A 243 26.25 26.91 10.70
C VAL A 243 27.73 26.72 11.04
N ALA A 244 28.49 27.80 11.18
CA ALA A 244 29.93 27.75 11.51
C ALA A 244 30.25 27.12 12.89
N THR A 245 29.26 26.96 13.78
CA THR A 245 29.43 26.26 15.07
C THR A 245 29.14 24.76 14.99
N LYS A 246 28.83 24.23 13.80
CA LYS A 246 28.38 22.85 13.62
C LYS A 246 29.28 22.12 12.63
N GLU A 247 29.62 20.88 12.95
CA GLU A 247 30.59 20.11 12.19
C GLU A 247 29.99 18.79 11.68
N ILE A 248 30.27 18.43 10.43
CA ILE A 248 29.95 17.10 9.88
C ILE A 248 31.28 16.40 9.59
N ILE A 249 31.46 15.21 10.18
CA ILE A 249 32.62 14.35 9.97
C ILE A 249 32.18 13.13 9.19
N GLN A 250 32.76 12.93 8.00
CA GLN A 250 32.50 11.75 7.17
C GLN A 250 33.56 10.68 7.42
N LEU A 251 33.13 9.48 7.79
CA LEU A 251 33.96 8.29 7.96
C LEU A 251 33.51 7.18 7.01
N LYS A 252 34.42 6.27 6.61
CA LYS A 252 34.10 5.09 5.80
C LYS A 252 34.68 3.83 6.44
N GLY A 253 33.84 2.81 6.61
CA GLY A 253 34.21 1.53 7.19
C GLY A 253 34.19 1.50 8.73
N HIS A 254 34.12 0.29 9.28
CA HIS A 254 33.98 0.04 10.72
C HIS A 254 35.21 0.45 11.52
N SER A 255 36.40 0.18 10.97
CA SER A 255 37.68 0.56 11.58
C SER A 255 37.82 2.07 11.76
N ALA A 256 37.57 2.86 10.71
CA ALA A 256 37.63 4.32 10.79
C ALA A 256 36.63 4.89 11.81
N TYR A 257 35.41 4.34 11.85
CA TYR A 257 34.42 4.67 12.87
C TYR A 257 34.93 4.39 14.30
N ARG A 258 35.47 3.19 14.56
CA ARG A 258 35.97 2.83 15.88
C ARG A 258 37.20 3.64 16.29
N SER A 259 38.21 3.74 15.44
CA SER A 259 39.40 4.57 15.71
C SER A 259 39.04 6.04 16.00
N TYR A 260 38.01 6.59 15.34
CA TYR A 260 37.56 7.96 15.59
C TYR A 260 36.79 8.10 16.92
N MET A 261 35.82 7.21 17.20
CA MET A 261 35.03 7.28 18.43
C MET A 261 35.85 6.93 19.68
N ASP A 262 36.62 5.86 19.62
CA ASP A 262 37.46 5.39 20.72
C ASP A 262 38.62 6.38 20.95
N GLY A 263 39.19 6.95 19.87
CA GLY A 263 40.17 8.03 19.95
C GLY A 263 39.61 9.30 20.60
N MET A 264 38.39 9.72 20.25
CA MET A 264 37.72 10.86 20.90
C MET A 264 37.44 10.59 22.37
N ALA A 265 37.05 9.37 22.73
CA ALA A 265 36.80 8.98 24.10
C ALA A 265 38.09 8.94 24.95
N ALA A 266 39.23 8.59 24.32
CA ALA A 266 40.57 8.62 24.90
C ALA A 266 41.23 10.02 24.90
N GLY A 267 40.53 11.08 24.45
CA GLY A 267 41.06 12.45 24.44
C GLY A 267 42.08 12.74 23.33
N ASN A 268 42.06 12.01 22.22
CA ASN A 268 42.97 12.22 21.09
C ASN A 268 42.81 13.65 20.50
N PRO A 269 43.89 14.46 20.41
CA PRO A 269 43.85 15.81 19.84
C PRO A 269 43.37 15.88 18.38
N LEU A 270 43.48 14.79 17.61
CA LEU A 270 42.99 14.71 16.22
C LEU A 270 41.48 14.48 16.10
N SER A 271 40.82 14.12 17.20
CA SER A 271 39.37 13.91 17.27
C SER A 271 38.83 14.47 18.60
N PRO A 272 38.96 15.79 18.85
CA PRO A 272 38.58 16.38 20.14
C PRO A 272 37.08 16.32 20.36
N LEU A 273 36.63 16.19 21.61
CA LEU A 273 35.21 16.28 21.97
C LEU A 273 34.64 17.65 21.54
N PRO A 274 33.48 17.69 20.87
CA PRO A 274 32.81 18.94 20.51
C PRO A 274 32.12 19.57 21.73
N GLU A 275 31.90 20.88 21.70
CA GLU A 275 31.19 21.61 22.77
C GLU A 275 29.72 21.19 22.90
N GLY A 276 29.09 20.82 21.78
CA GLY A 276 27.69 20.44 21.69
C GLY A 276 27.47 18.92 21.54
N PRO A 277 26.22 18.48 21.33
CA PRO A 277 25.88 17.07 21.23
C PRO A 277 26.48 16.41 19.98
N ILE A 278 26.88 15.14 20.13
CA ILE A 278 27.27 14.28 19.02
C ILE A 278 26.05 13.50 18.53
N PHE A 279 25.80 13.58 17.24
CA PHE A 279 24.89 12.73 16.49
C PHE A 279 25.72 11.77 15.64
N LEU A 280 25.29 10.51 15.56
CA LEU A 280 25.94 9.49 14.74
C LEU A 280 24.93 8.98 13.73
N PHE A 281 25.26 9.09 12.44
CA PHE A 281 24.38 8.76 11.32
C PHE A 281 25.07 7.76 10.39
N LEU A 282 24.66 6.50 10.49
CA LEU A 282 25.22 5.40 9.72
C LEU A 282 24.38 5.16 8.46
N ILE A 283 25.04 5.08 7.32
CA ILE A 283 24.44 4.91 6.00
C ILE A 283 25.12 3.76 5.23
N ALA A 284 24.48 3.31 4.16
CA ALA A 284 25.08 2.40 3.19
C ALA A 284 26.34 3.03 2.57
N GLY A 285 27.36 2.20 2.34
CA GLY A 285 28.44 2.53 1.42
C GLY A 285 27.96 2.57 -0.04
N ARG A 286 28.89 2.82 -0.95
CA ARG A 286 28.60 3.26 -2.32
C ARG A 286 28.92 2.17 -3.33
N ILE A 287 28.04 2.02 -4.32
CA ILE A 287 28.24 1.08 -5.43
C ILE A 287 29.38 1.57 -6.31
N GLU A 288 30.42 0.77 -6.47
CA GLU A 288 31.66 1.15 -7.18
C GLU A 288 31.42 1.72 -8.59
N SER A 289 30.45 1.20 -9.34
CA SER A 289 30.18 1.63 -10.72
C SER A 289 29.54 3.01 -10.86
N ASN A 290 28.86 3.53 -9.83
CA ASN A 290 28.10 4.78 -9.92
C ASN A 290 28.03 5.61 -8.63
N ASP A 291 28.84 5.32 -7.62
CA ASP A 291 28.94 6.02 -6.33
C ASP A 291 27.60 6.27 -5.58
N ARG A 292 26.50 5.64 -6.01
CA ARG A 292 25.19 5.72 -5.36
C ARG A 292 25.20 4.83 -4.12
N PRO A 293 24.65 5.26 -2.97
CA PRO A 293 24.43 4.36 -1.84
C PRO A 293 23.56 3.18 -2.25
N TRP A 294 23.93 1.95 -1.88
CA TRP A 294 23.14 0.77 -2.26
C TRP A 294 21.75 0.75 -1.60
N CYS A 295 21.60 1.34 -0.42
CA CYS A 295 20.32 1.51 0.26
C CYS A 295 19.56 2.74 -0.26
N PRO A 296 18.34 2.58 -0.82
CA PRO A 296 17.54 3.72 -1.28
C PRO A 296 17.19 4.69 -0.16
N TYR A 297 16.84 4.20 1.04
CA TYR A 297 16.50 5.05 2.18
C TYR A 297 17.67 5.89 2.68
N CYS A 298 18.90 5.39 2.57
CA CYS A 298 20.10 6.20 2.86
C CYS A 298 20.13 7.41 1.92
N ARG A 299 19.96 7.18 0.62
CA ARG A 299 19.95 8.21 -0.43
C ARG A 299 18.86 9.28 -0.24
N TYR A 300 17.68 8.92 0.26
CA TYR A 300 16.60 9.89 0.58
C TYR A 300 16.90 10.68 1.86
N SER A 301 17.60 10.06 2.81
CA SER A 301 17.93 10.67 4.11
C SER A 301 19.18 11.55 4.09
N GLU A 302 20.14 11.34 3.18
CA GLU A 302 21.42 12.08 3.12
C GLU A 302 21.22 13.60 3.22
N ILE A 303 20.53 14.21 2.25
CA ILE A 303 20.34 15.67 2.20
C ILE A 303 19.39 16.18 3.27
N SER A 304 18.38 15.39 3.62
CA SER A 304 17.35 15.73 4.61
C SER A 304 17.94 15.80 6.03
N VAL A 305 18.82 14.86 6.39
CA VAL A 305 19.53 14.83 7.68
C VAL A 305 20.61 15.90 7.74
N GLU A 306 21.31 16.17 6.64
CA GLU A 306 22.31 17.24 6.54
C GLU A 306 21.68 18.63 6.75
N TYR A 307 20.59 18.93 6.02
CA TYR A 307 19.79 20.13 6.24
C TYR A 307 19.28 20.23 7.68
N ALA A 308 18.64 19.17 8.19
CA ALA A 308 18.05 19.17 9.52
C ALA A 308 19.10 19.36 10.63
N PHE A 309 20.32 18.84 10.46
CA PHE A 309 21.43 19.09 11.37
C PHE A 309 21.83 20.58 11.37
N TYR A 310 22.09 21.16 10.20
CA TYR A 310 22.46 22.57 10.10
C TYR A 310 21.35 23.53 10.53
N ALA A 311 20.08 23.20 10.29
CA ALA A 311 18.93 23.99 10.71
C ALA A 311 18.61 23.87 12.22
N PHE A 312 18.58 22.64 12.76
CA PHE A 312 17.95 22.37 14.06
C PHE A 312 18.87 21.82 15.16
N ALA A 313 20.07 21.34 14.84
CA ALA A 313 21.00 20.92 15.90
C ALA A 313 21.41 22.11 16.80
N PRO A 314 21.76 21.89 18.07
CA PRO A 314 22.35 22.93 18.92
C PRO A 314 23.67 23.48 18.36
N LYS A 315 24.11 24.63 18.88
CA LYS A 315 25.47 25.14 18.64
C LYS A 315 26.51 24.16 19.17
N GLY A 316 27.69 24.13 18.56
CA GLY A 316 28.78 23.22 18.92
C GLY A 316 28.52 21.76 18.56
N ALA A 317 27.38 21.41 17.94
CA ALA A 317 27.02 20.02 17.66
C ALA A 317 27.90 19.41 16.54
N ARG A 318 28.09 18.09 16.61
CA ARG A 318 28.78 17.32 15.57
C ARG A 318 27.90 16.21 15.02
N LEU A 319 27.87 16.04 13.71
CA LEU A 319 27.29 14.88 13.02
C LEU A 319 28.43 13.98 12.51
N VAL A 320 28.64 12.84 13.15
CA VAL A 320 29.52 11.78 12.65
C VAL A 320 28.71 10.96 11.65
N ARG A 321 28.95 11.18 10.36
CA ARG A 321 28.31 10.46 9.25
C ARG A 321 29.21 9.31 8.82
N VAL A 322 28.67 8.10 8.71
CA VAL A 322 29.46 6.87 8.57
C VAL A 322 28.94 6.01 7.43
N GLU A 323 29.73 5.87 6.37
CA GLU A 323 29.47 4.92 5.29
C GLU A 323 29.93 3.51 5.71
N THR A 324 29.02 2.54 5.68
CA THR A 324 29.21 1.22 6.32
C THR A 324 30.01 0.22 5.46
N VAL A 325 29.33 -0.51 4.58
CA VAL A 325 29.91 -1.45 3.59
C VAL A 325 29.39 -1.10 2.21
N ASP A 326 30.12 -1.40 1.15
CA ASP A 326 29.83 -0.90 -0.21
C ASP A 326 28.82 -1.77 -0.97
N SER A 327 28.49 -2.97 -0.47
CA SER A 327 27.39 -3.77 -1.03
C SER A 327 26.41 -4.33 0.01
N TYR A 328 25.16 -4.51 -0.43
CA TYR A 328 24.13 -5.19 0.36
C TYR A 328 24.46 -6.67 0.66
N LYS A 329 25.25 -7.31 -0.21
CA LYS A 329 25.71 -8.69 -0.04
C LYS A 329 26.68 -8.80 1.14
N GLU A 330 27.61 -7.86 1.28
CA GLU A 330 28.46 -7.74 2.46
C GLU A 330 27.63 -7.42 3.71
N TRP A 331 26.67 -6.49 3.61
CA TRP A 331 25.83 -6.12 4.75
C TRP A 331 25.08 -7.31 5.37
N LYS A 332 24.61 -8.23 4.52
CA LYS A 332 23.92 -9.46 4.94
C LYS A 332 24.83 -10.61 5.39
N ASN A 333 26.14 -10.56 5.17
CA ASN A 333 27.06 -11.65 5.55
C ASN A 333 27.44 -11.54 7.04
N PRO A 334 26.96 -12.43 7.94
CA PRO A 334 27.22 -12.30 9.37
C PRO A 334 28.67 -12.67 9.76
N VAL A 335 29.40 -13.40 8.91
CA VAL A 335 30.74 -13.92 9.24
C VAL A 335 31.82 -12.84 9.06
N ASN A 336 31.69 -12.01 8.02
CA ASN A 336 32.71 -11.01 7.66
C ASN A 336 32.25 -9.55 7.86
N ASN A 337 31.06 -9.32 8.43
CA ASN A 337 30.55 -7.97 8.66
C ASN A 337 30.79 -7.52 10.11
N ALA A 338 31.89 -6.79 10.33
CA ALA A 338 32.26 -6.26 11.64
C ALA A 338 31.15 -5.43 12.32
N TRP A 339 30.29 -4.75 11.53
CA TRP A 339 29.12 -4.02 12.04
C TRP A 339 28.08 -4.89 12.76
N LYS A 340 28.07 -6.21 12.53
CA LYS A 340 27.15 -7.17 13.18
C LYS A 340 27.70 -7.75 14.48
N GLY A 341 29.03 -7.79 14.63
CA GLY A 341 29.70 -8.14 15.89
C GLY A 341 29.78 -6.97 16.88
N ASP A 342 29.45 -5.74 16.45
CA ASP A 342 29.56 -4.54 17.25
C ASP A 342 28.44 -4.46 18.31
N THR A 343 28.78 -4.79 19.56
CA THR A 343 27.86 -4.85 20.70
C THR A 343 27.43 -3.49 21.25
N ASP A 344 28.19 -2.41 20.98
CA ASP A 344 27.83 -1.07 21.44
C ASP A 344 26.85 -0.41 20.46
N LEU A 345 27.05 -0.63 19.15
CA LEU A 345 26.17 -0.14 18.09
C LEU A 345 24.91 -0.96 17.91
N MET A 346 25.00 -2.30 17.95
CA MET A 346 23.91 -3.24 17.68
C MET A 346 23.07 -2.93 16.41
N ILE A 347 23.68 -2.39 15.35
CA ILE A 347 22.94 -1.87 14.18
C ILE A 347 22.33 -2.97 13.31
N ARG A 348 21.01 -2.91 13.13
CA ARG A 348 20.26 -3.91 12.36
C ARG A 348 20.16 -3.56 10.87
N GLY A 349 19.92 -2.29 10.55
CA GLY A 349 19.83 -1.76 9.18
C GLY A 349 20.57 -0.42 9.01
N VAL A 350 20.47 0.15 7.81
CA VAL A 350 20.86 1.52 7.47
C VAL A 350 19.78 2.13 6.57
N PRO A 351 19.44 3.43 6.66
CA PRO A 351 20.08 4.45 7.52
C PRO A 351 19.77 4.22 9.00
N TRP A 352 20.65 4.71 9.88
CA TRP A 352 20.50 4.56 11.33
C TRP A 352 21.04 5.79 12.06
N MET A 353 20.33 6.27 13.07
CA MET A 353 20.71 7.49 13.80
C MET A 353 20.72 7.31 15.32
N TYR A 354 21.78 7.81 15.94
CA TYR A 354 21.99 7.85 17.38
C TYR A 354 22.33 9.27 17.85
N ARG A 355 22.00 9.58 19.10
CA ARG A 355 22.66 10.62 19.90
C ARG A 355 23.68 9.93 20.80
N ALA A 356 24.95 10.30 20.66
CA ALA A 356 26.00 9.83 21.55
C ALA A 356 26.13 10.80 22.74
N ASN A 357 26.21 10.25 23.95
CA ASN A 357 26.52 11.02 25.15
C ASN A 357 27.84 10.48 25.71
N PHE A 358 28.81 11.35 25.94
CA PHE A 358 30.09 10.99 26.53
C PHE A 358 29.92 10.73 28.03
N ASP A 359 30.36 9.55 28.48
CA ASP A 359 30.55 9.19 29.87
C ASP A 359 32.00 9.52 30.23
N ALA A 360 32.20 10.62 30.97
CA ALA A 360 33.51 11.12 31.35
C ALA A 360 34.19 10.29 32.46
N GLU A 361 33.42 9.52 33.23
CA GLU A 361 33.97 8.62 34.25
C GLU A 361 34.47 7.34 33.57
N GLY A 362 33.63 6.74 32.74
CA GLY A 362 33.94 5.53 31.98
C GLY A 362 34.75 5.74 30.70
N HIS A 363 35.10 6.99 30.33
CA HIS A 363 35.83 7.37 29.12
C HIS A 363 35.30 6.69 27.86
N ARG A 364 33.99 6.77 27.63
CA ARG A 364 33.27 6.03 26.58
C ARG A 364 32.01 6.74 26.11
N PHE A 365 31.45 6.30 24.98
CA PHE A 365 30.17 6.81 24.49
C PHE A 365 29.01 5.88 24.83
N THR A 366 27.94 6.46 25.37
CA THR A 366 26.63 5.81 25.48
C THR A 366 25.74 6.24 24.31
N LEU A 367 25.25 5.27 23.54
CA LEU A 367 24.43 5.54 22.35
C LEU A 367 22.94 5.46 22.67
N ARG A 368 22.27 6.61 22.70
CA ARG A 368 20.80 6.67 22.79
C ARG A 368 20.21 6.77 21.40
N ARG A 369 19.31 5.85 21.04
CA ARG A 369 18.51 5.97 19.81
C ARG A 369 17.62 7.21 19.93
N SER A 370 17.68 8.10 18.95
CA SER A 370 16.63 9.10 18.73
C SER A 370 15.41 8.32 18.21
N GLY A 371 14.42 8.12 19.08
CA GLY A 371 13.31 7.18 18.88
C GLY A 371 13.20 6.18 20.04
N SER A 372 12.47 6.56 21.09
CA SER A 372 12.31 5.78 22.32
C SER A 372 11.07 4.87 22.27
N GLU A 373 11.17 3.71 21.63
CA GLU A 373 10.09 2.70 21.56
C GLU A 373 10.53 1.25 21.83
N LYS A 374 11.69 1.01 22.47
CA LYS A 374 12.24 -0.36 22.64
C LYS A 374 11.30 -1.37 23.33
N SER A 375 10.33 -0.93 24.15
CA SER A 375 9.30 -1.81 24.73
C SER A 375 8.15 -2.08 23.76
N ALA A 376 7.58 -1.01 23.18
CA ALA A 376 6.48 -1.11 22.22
C ALA A 376 6.87 -1.88 20.94
N THR A 377 8.10 -1.76 20.44
CA THR A 377 8.51 -2.44 19.20
C THR A 377 8.50 -3.97 19.26
N ALA A 378 8.93 -4.57 20.37
CA ALA A 378 8.97 -6.04 20.47
C ALA A 378 7.56 -6.61 20.68
N GLN A 379 6.74 -5.89 21.45
CA GLN A 379 5.32 -6.15 21.66
C GLN A 379 4.55 -6.07 20.32
N MET A 380 4.66 -4.93 19.62
CA MET A 380 3.96 -4.65 18.35
C MET A 380 4.43 -5.56 17.21
N ALA A 381 5.72 -5.90 17.11
CA ALA A 381 6.20 -6.86 16.10
C ALA A 381 5.69 -8.29 16.36
N LYS A 382 5.47 -8.67 17.63
CA LYS A 382 4.84 -9.94 18.01
C LYS A 382 3.34 -9.93 17.71
N GLU A 383 2.64 -8.85 18.07
CA GLU A 383 1.21 -8.65 17.77
C GLU A 383 0.95 -8.60 16.26
N ILE A 384 1.81 -7.95 15.46
CA ILE A 384 1.73 -7.97 13.99
C ILE A 384 2.03 -9.37 13.43
N HIS A 385 2.87 -10.18 14.09
CA HIS A 385 3.12 -11.56 13.68
C HIS A 385 1.94 -12.49 14.00
N GLU A 386 1.35 -12.35 15.18
CA GLU A 386 0.11 -13.04 15.57
C GLU A 386 -1.07 -12.60 14.67
N MET A 387 -1.14 -11.31 14.29
CA MET A 387 -2.10 -10.82 13.30
C MET A 387 -1.79 -11.27 11.87
N HIS A 388 -0.54 -11.45 11.47
CA HIS A 388 -0.18 -12.00 10.16
C HIS A 388 -0.59 -13.46 10.07
N GLU A 389 -0.29 -14.27 11.10
CA GLU A 389 -0.81 -15.63 11.16
C GLU A 389 -2.35 -15.63 11.12
N GLN A 390 -3.03 -14.77 11.88
CA GLN A 390 -4.50 -14.69 11.78
C GLN A 390 -4.97 -14.25 10.38
N VAL A 391 -4.59 -13.06 9.89
CA VAL A 391 -5.16 -12.43 8.68
C VAL A 391 -4.71 -13.07 7.37
N VAL A 392 -3.49 -13.59 7.28
CA VAL A 392 -3.00 -14.24 6.05
C VAL A 392 -3.47 -15.70 5.98
N THR A 393 -3.58 -16.41 7.11
CA THR A 393 -4.09 -17.80 7.11
C THR A 393 -5.62 -17.89 7.18
N THR A 394 -6.33 -16.91 7.75
CA THR A 394 -7.79 -16.85 7.56
C THR A 394 -8.10 -16.50 6.11
N LYS A 395 -8.94 -17.34 5.51
CA LYS A 395 -9.58 -17.02 4.24
C LYS A 395 -10.60 -15.91 4.52
N ARG A 396 -10.65 -14.91 3.62
CA ARG A 396 -11.69 -13.88 3.58
C ARG A 396 -13.06 -14.46 3.93
N LYS A 397 -13.79 -13.82 4.83
CA LYS A 397 -15.14 -14.27 5.19
C LYS A 397 -16.03 -14.17 3.96
N ARG A 398 -16.27 -15.32 3.35
CA ARG A 398 -17.06 -15.44 2.12
C ARG A 398 -18.53 -15.60 2.48
N TYR A 399 -19.34 -14.64 2.09
CA TYR A 399 -20.79 -14.69 2.25
C TYR A 399 -21.46 -14.85 0.88
N ALA A 400 -22.12 -15.99 0.67
CA ALA A 400 -22.98 -16.18 -0.48
C ALA A 400 -24.36 -15.55 -0.24
N HIS A 401 -24.86 -14.75 -1.20
CA HIS A 401 -26.16 -14.07 -1.10
C HIS A 401 -27.31 -15.04 -0.81
N SER A 402 -27.32 -16.18 -1.52
CA SER A 402 -28.31 -17.26 -1.39
C SER A 402 -28.31 -17.96 -0.03
N GLU A 403 -27.23 -17.83 0.76
CA GLU A 403 -27.11 -18.45 2.08
C GLU A 403 -27.44 -17.50 3.24
N MET A 404 -27.90 -16.28 2.96
CA MET A 404 -28.13 -15.26 3.99
C MET A 404 -29.23 -15.64 4.97
N SER A 405 -28.84 -15.92 6.19
CA SER A 405 -29.72 -16.02 7.36
C SER A 405 -29.68 -14.74 8.19
N SER A 406 -30.62 -14.56 9.13
CA SER A 406 -30.60 -13.43 10.06
C SER A 406 -29.29 -13.34 10.85
N ASN A 407 -28.67 -14.48 11.17
CA ASN A 407 -27.39 -14.51 11.88
C ASN A 407 -26.26 -14.04 10.95
N LYS A 408 -26.10 -14.66 9.76
CA LYS A 408 -25.06 -14.27 8.78
C LYS A 408 -25.19 -12.80 8.38
N GLY A 409 -26.41 -12.33 8.13
CA GLY A 409 -26.70 -10.96 7.76
C GLY A 409 -26.42 -9.94 8.87
N ASN A 410 -26.77 -10.25 10.13
CA ASN A 410 -26.40 -9.41 11.27
C ASN A 410 -24.87 -9.34 11.45
N THR A 411 -24.15 -10.46 11.29
CA THR A 411 -22.67 -10.47 11.31
C THR A 411 -22.09 -9.64 10.17
N LEU A 412 -22.61 -9.75 8.95
CA LEU A 412 -22.17 -8.92 7.82
C LEU A 412 -22.37 -7.41 8.10
N LEU A 413 -23.52 -7.02 8.64
CA LEU A 413 -23.78 -5.62 9.00
C LEU A 413 -22.85 -5.13 10.13
N GLN A 414 -22.47 -6.00 11.07
CA GLN A 414 -21.49 -5.70 12.12
C GLN A 414 -20.07 -5.56 11.56
N ASP A 415 -19.62 -6.51 10.74
CA ASP A 415 -18.29 -6.54 10.10
C ASP A 415 -18.05 -5.31 9.19
N LEU A 416 -19.12 -4.76 8.62
CA LEU A 416 -19.09 -3.54 7.79
C LEU A 416 -19.51 -2.26 8.55
N ASN A 417 -19.85 -2.35 9.84
CA ASN A 417 -20.39 -1.23 10.65
C ASN A 417 -21.54 -0.47 9.94
N ILE A 418 -22.53 -1.21 9.43
CA ILE A 418 -23.72 -0.70 8.76
C ILE A 418 -24.93 -0.85 9.69
N ARG A 419 -25.80 0.16 9.74
CA ARG A 419 -27.10 0.06 10.42
C ARG A 419 -28.25 0.20 9.42
N VAL A 420 -29.22 -0.72 9.51
CA VAL A 420 -30.45 -0.67 8.71
C VAL A 420 -31.54 0.06 9.51
N LYS A 421 -32.19 1.07 8.91
CA LYS A 421 -33.29 1.81 9.54
C LYS A 421 -34.57 1.74 8.71
N PRO A 422 -35.73 1.43 9.31
CA PRO A 422 -37.01 1.56 8.63
C PRO A 422 -37.38 3.04 8.46
N VAL A 423 -37.99 3.37 7.33
CA VAL A 423 -38.62 4.67 7.03
C VAL A 423 -40.12 4.42 6.85
N GLY A 424 -40.95 5.14 7.61
CA GLY A 424 -42.40 5.03 7.51
C GLY A 424 -42.92 5.58 6.18
N THR A 425 -43.90 4.90 5.59
CA THR A 425 -44.59 5.38 4.40
C THR A 425 -45.63 6.45 4.74
N VAL A 426 -45.91 7.34 3.78
CA VAL A 426 -47.10 8.19 3.78
C VAL A 426 -48.09 7.73 2.70
N PRO A 427 -49.40 7.91 2.88
CA PRO A 427 -50.38 7.66 1.82
C PRO A 427 -50.07 8.49 0.58
N PHE A 428 -50.28 7.91 -0.60
CA PHE A 428 -50.08 8.61 -1.86
C PHE A 428 -51.09 9.76 -2.00
N ALA A 429 -50.62 10.91 -2.50
CA ALA A 429 -51.41 12.14 -2.56
C ALA A 429 -52.43 12.12 -3.71
N ALA A 430 -53.58 11.47 -3.50
CA ALA A 430 -54.86 11.59 -4.22
C ALA A 430 -54.86 11.49 -5.76
N ARG A 431 -53.74 11.14 -6.38
CA ARG A 431 -53.70 10.46 -7.68
C ARG A 431 -53.61 8.98 -7.38
N ASP A 432 -54.74 8.28 -7.44
CA ASP A 432 -54.73 6.82 -7.39
C ASP A 432 -53.77 6.30 -8.47
N PRO A 433 -52.71 5.55 -8.11
CA PRO A 433 -51.96 4.77 -9.07
C PRO A 433 -52.95 3.88 -9.82
N ALA A 434 -52.88 3.84 -11.15
CA ALA A 434 -53.80 3.00 -11.94
C ALA A 434 -53.76 1.56 -11.38
N PRO A 435 -54.90 0.96 -11.00
CA PRO A 435 -54.90 -0.23 -10.16
C PRO A 435 -54.14 -1.39 -10.81
N VAL A 436 -52.99 -1.72 -10.25
CA VAL A 436 -52.14 -2.81 -10.74
C VAL A 436 -52.54 -4.09 -10.04
N GLN A 437 -53.12 -5.02 -10.80
CA GLN A 437 -53.40 -6.37 -10.34
C GLN A 437 -52.11 -7.09 -9.91
N ALA A 438 -52.13 -7.67 -8.71
CA ALA A 438 -51.04 -8.47 -8.15
C ALA A 438 -50.65 -9.66 -9.04
N PHE A 439 -49.37 -10.05 -9.02
CA PHE A 439 -48.85 -11.17 -9.79
C PHE A 439 -49.45 -12.53 -9.37
N ILE A 440 -49.83 -13.36 -10.35
CA ILE A 440 -50.44 -14.67 -10.10
C ILE A 440 -49.38 -15.77 -10.22
N TRP A 441 -49.02 -16.35 -9.08
CA TRP A 441 -48.09 -17.49 -8.97
C TRP A 441 -48.76 -18.80 -9.42
N GLU A 442 -48.80 -19.05 -10.73
CA GLU A 442 -49.59 -20.14 -11.32
C GLU A 442 -49.09 -21.58 -11.10
N SER A 443 -50.02 -22.51 -11.29
CA SER A 443 -49.84 -23.96 -11.37
C SER A 443 -50.53 -24.52 -12.60
N VAL A 444 -49.95 -25.56 -13.20
CA VAL A 444 -50.57 -26.35 -14.28
C VAL A 444 -51.24 -27.60 -13.71
N CYS A 445 -52.43 -27.93 -14.18
CA CYS A 445 -53.06 -29.21 -13.85
C CYS A 445 -52.38 -30.34 -14.64
N ASP A 446 -52.00 -31.43 -13.95
CA ASP A 446 -51.70 -32.69 -14.64
C ASP A 446 -52.96 -33.29 -15.26
N GLY A 447 -52.81 -34.29 -16.15
CA GLY A 447 -53.93 -34.99 -16.78
C GLY A 447 -54.85 -35.76 -15.83
N ARG A 448 -54.66 -35.64 -14.51
CA ARG A 448 -55.51 -36.20 -13.44
C ARG A 448 -56.09 -35.08 -12.53
N GLY A 449 -55.99 -33.82 -12.95
CA GLY A 449 -56.55 -32.66 -12.24
C GLY A 449 -55.71 -32.18 -11.05
N LYS A 450 -54.47 -32.67 -10.86
CA LYS A 450 -53.61 -32.23 -9.77
C LYS A 450 -52.86 -30.96 -10.15
N ASN A 451 -53.06 -29.88 -9.40
CA ASN A 451 -52.27 -28.65 -9.54
C ASN A 451 -50.78 -28.91 -9.23
N ILE A 452 -49.94 -28.84 -10.25
CA ILE A 452 -48.47 -28.83 -10.17
C ILE A 452 -48.03 -27.37 -10.28
N ALA A 453 -47.39 -26.85 -9.22
CA ALA A 453 -46.78 -25.52 -9.30
C ALA A 453 -45.74 -25.47 -10.42
N LEU A 454 -45.75 -24.39 -11.23
CA LEU A 454 -44.69 -24.17 -12.23
C LEU A 454 -43.31 -24.16 -11.57
N THR A 455 -42.28 -24.58 -12.31
CA THR A 455 -40.89 -24.53 -11.84
C THR A 455 -40.46 -23.07 -11.62
N GLU A 456 -39.42 -22.84 -10.81
CA GLU A 456 -38.92 -21.46 -10.64
C GLU A 456 -38.56 -20.83 -11.98
N GLU A 457 -37.83 -21.53 -12.85
CA GLU A 457 -37.44 -21.03 -14.18
C GLU A 457 -38.64 -20.59 -15.03
N GLN A 458 -39.75 -21.35 -15.01
CA GLN A 458 -40.99 -20.98 -15.70
C GLN A 458 -41.68 -19.75 -15.08
N GLN A 459 -41.51 -19.52 -13.78
CA GLN A 459 -41.99 -18.30 -13.12
C GLN A 459 -41.07 -17.10 -13.41
N ARG A 460 -39.75 -17.31 -13.62
CA ARG A 460 -38.78 -16.22 -13.82
C ARG A 460 -39.04 -15.40 -15.08
N GLU A 461 -39.40 -16.04 -16.19
CA GLU A 461 -39.75 -15.30 -17.41
C GLU A 461 -41.05 -14.50 -17.22
N ARG A 462 -42.06 -15.14 -16.64
CA ARG A 462 -43.38 -14.53 -16.42
C ARG A 462 -43.35 -13.33 -15.49
N TYR A 463 -42.58 -13.40 -14.40
CA TYR A 463 -42.45 -12.24 -13.53
C TYR A 463 -41.64 -11.11 -14.17
N ARG A 464 -40.72 -11.43 -15.08
CA ARG A 464 -39.90 -10.46 -15.82
C ARG A 464 -40.75 -9.69 -16.82
N GLU A 465 -41.58 -10.40 -17.59
CA GLU A 465 -42.62 -9.82 -18.45
C GLU A 465 -43.59 -8.94 -17.65
N TYR A 466 -44.04 -9.40 -16.47
CA TYR A 466 -44.91 -8.63 -15.59
C TYR A 466 -44.24 -7.33 -15.10
N VAL A 467 -42.98 -7.37 -14.67
CA VAL A 467 -42.25 -6.16 -14.26
C VAL A 467 -42.02 -5.24 -15.44
N GLU A 468 -41.46 -5.73 -16.55
CA GLU A 468 -41.16 -4.94 -17.75
C GLU A 468 -42.43 -4.28 -18.33
N GLY A 469 -43.55 -5.01 -18.39
CA GLY A 469 -44.83 -4.49 -18.86
C GLY A 469 -45.45 -3.38 -17.99
N LYS A 470 -45.11 -3.29 -16.69
CA LYS A 470 -45.64 -2.26 -15.78
C LYS A 470 -44.78 -0.99 -15.69
N ILE A 471 -43.54 -1.05 -16.18
CA ILE A 471 -42.59 0.08 -16.21
C ILE A 471 -42.05 0.40 -17.62
N GLY A 472 -42.50 -0.29 -18.67
CA GLY A 472 -41.99 -0.20 -20.04
C GLY A 472 -41.89 1.22 -20.62
N ALA A 473 -42.81 2.12 -20.27
CA ALA A 473 -42.77 3.51 -20.71
C ALA A 473 -41.51 4.27 -20.22
N VAL A 474 -41.12 4.09 -18.95
CA VAL A 474 -39.89 4.73 -18.42
C VAL A 474 -38.63 4.00 -18.86
N LEU A 475 -38.70 2.69 -19.12
CA LEU A 475 -37.57 1.95 -19.71
C LEU A 475 -37.25 2.47 -21.11
N ALA A 476 -38.27 2.69 -21.95
CA ALA A 476 -38.09 3.24 -23.29
C ALA A 476 -37.55 4.68 -23.27
N ASP A 477 -38.10 5.55 -22.41
CA ASP A 477 -37.66 6.94 -22.25
C ASP A 477 -36.21 7.10 -21.73
N LYS A 478 -35.73 6.11 -20.97
CA LYS A 478 -34.39 6.14 -20.35
C LYS A 478 -33.38 5.18 -20.98
N GLU A 479 -33.72 4.56 -22.11
CA GLU A 479 -32.91 3.54 -22.78
C GLU A 479 -32.45 2.42 -21.82
N LEU A 480 -33.34 2.00 -20.92
CA LEU A 480 -33.12 0.93 -19.95
C LEU A 480 -33.86 -0.35 -20.36
N CYS A 481 -33.52 -1.47 -19.72
CA CYS A 481 -34.26 -2.71 -19.81
C CYS A 481 -34.29 -3.49 -18.50
N VAL A 482 -35.22 -4.45 -18.41
CA VAL A 482 -35.26 -5.48 -17.37
C VAL A 482 -34.53 -6.70 -17.88
N LEU A 483 -33.53 -7.19 -17.14
CA LEU A 483 -32.75 -8.38 -17.49
C LEU A 483 -32.65 -9.29 -16.28
N GLY A 484 -33.05 -10.55 -16.41
CA GLY A 484 -32.71 -11.55 -15.40
C GLY A 484 -31.28 -12.03 -15.58
N VAL A 485 -30.55 -12.10 -14.46
CA VAL A 485 -29.11 -12.40 -14.43
C VAL A 485 -28.79 -13.69 -13.68
N GLU A 486 -29.80 -14.49 -13.38
CA GLU A 486 -29.70 -15.76 -12.64
C GLU A 486 -28.79 -16.81 -13.30
N LYS A 487 -28.55 -16.69 -14.62
CA LYS A 487 -27.64 -17.54 -15.39
C LYS A 487 -26.23 -16.94 -15.53
N VAL A 488 -26.04 -15.67 -15.19
CA VAL A 488 -24.72 -15.01 -15.21
C VAL A 488 -24.01 -15.34 -13.90
N LYS A 489 -23.10 -16.31 -13.97
CA LYS A 489 -22.42 -16.84 -12.79
C LYS A 489 -21.70 -15.73 -12.04
N ASN A 490 -22.05 -15.55 -10.76
CA ASN A 490 -21.31 -14.71 -9.82
C ASN A 490 -21.29 -13.20 -10.17
N ILE A 491 -22.24 -12.69 -10.95
CA ILE A 491 -22.30 -11.28 -11.39
C ILE A 491 -22.29 -10.23 -10.26
N LEU A 492 -22.76 -10.57 -9.05
CA LEU A 492 -22.70 -9.70 -7.87
C LEU A 492 -21.55 -10.07 -6.91
N SER A 493 -20.46 -10.65 -7.42
CA SER A 493 -19.31 -10.95 -6.57
C SER A 493 -18.42 -9.73 -6.36
N ALA A 494 -18.38 -9.25 -5.12
CA ALA A 494 -17.65 -8.05 -4.74
C ALA A 494 -16.73 -8.32 -3.55
N ALA A 495 -15.44 -8.01 -3.75
CA ALA A 495 -14.47 -7.86 -2.68
C ALA A 495 -14.71 -6.52 -1.96
N VAL A 496 -15.04 -6.52 -0.67
CA VAL A 496 -15.26 -5.26 0.05
C VAL A 496 -13.91 -4.57 0.33
N PRO A 497 -13.65 -3.35 -0.18
CA PRO A 497 -12.40 -2.64 0.08
C PRO A 497 -12.26 -2.29 1.56
N GLY A 498 -11.07 -2.47 2.13
CA GLY A 498 -10.80 -2.20 3.55
C GLY A 498 -11.26 -3.27 4.54
N HIS A 499 -12.08 -4.24 4.13
CA HIS A 499 -12.61 -5.30 5.00
C HIS A 499 -12.18 -6.71 4.52
N ASP A 500 -12.21 -7.70 5.43
CA ASP A 500 -11.92 -9.12 5.12
C ASP A 500 -13.19 -9.90 4.70
N VAL A 501 -13.96 -9.30 3.79
CA VAL A 501 -15.29 -9.77 3.37
C VAL A 501 -15.36 -9.89 1.86
N ASP A 502 -15.72 -11.09 1.38
CA ASP A 502 -16.11 -11.34 -0.01
C ASP A 502 -17.61 -11.63 -0.06
N LEU A 503 -18.34 -10.84 -0.84
CA LEU A 503 -19.72 -11.11 -1.22
C LEU A 503 -19.70 -11.90 -2.54
N VAL A 504 -20.52 -12.95 -2.65
CA VAL A 504 -20.62 -13.74 -3.88
C VAL A 504 -22.04 -14.14 -4.25
N GLY A 505 -22.31 -14.19 -5.55
CA GLY A 505 -23.53 -14.76 -6.12
C GLY A 505 -24.10 -13.89 -7.23
N HIS A 506 -25.41 -13.96 -7.38
CA HIS A 506 -26.21 -13.20 -8.33
C HIS A 506 -27.50 -12.75 -7.63
N THR A 507 -28.32 -11.99 -8.32
CA THR A 507 -29.71 -11.66 -7.96
C THR A 507 -30.65 -12.29 -9.00
N ASP A 508 -31.96 -12.14 -8.86
CA ASP A 508 -32.92 -12.52 -9.91
C ASP A 508 -32.90 -11.54 -11.10
N ILE A 509 -33.03 -10.23 -10.87
CA ILE A 509 -33.22 -9.22 -11.93
C ILE A 509 -32.36 -7.96 -11.72
N LEU A 510 -31.84 -7.40 -12.80
CA LEU A 510 -31.29 -6.04 -12.87
C LEU A 510 -32.13 -5.14 -13.80
N VAL A 511 -32.22 -3.85 -13.45
CA VAL A 511 -32.68 -2.79 -14.35
C VAL A 511 -31.48 -1.91 -14.73
N LEU A 512 -31.10 -1.96 -16.00
CA LEU A 512 -29.82 -1.47 -16.53
C LEU A 512 -29.92 -1.01 -17.99
N SER A 513 -28.85 -0.46 -18.56
CA SER A 513 -28.81 0.03 -19.94
C SER A 513 -29.29 -1.00 -20.96
N ALA A 514 -30.19 -0.60 -21.85
CA ALA A 514 -30.68 -1.43 -22.96
C ALA A 514 -29.57 -1.83 -23.95
N LEU A 515 -28.38 -1.24 -23.86
CA LEU A 515 -27.19 -1.69 -24.58
C LEU A 515 -26.90 -3.18 -24.40
N VAL A 516 -27.22 -3.78 -23.24
CA VAL A 516 -27.01 -5.23 -23.01
C VAL A 516 -27.93 -6.11 -23.87
N LYS A 517 -29.10 -5.62 -24.32
CA LYS A 517 -29.95 -6.35 -25.29
C LYS A 517 -29.29 -6.42 -26.68
N LYS A 518 -28.44 -5.45 -27.03
CA LYS A 518 -27.67 -5.42 -28.28
C LYS A 518 -26.32 -6.12 -28.15
N PHE A 519 -25.69 -6.02 -26.98
CA PHE A 519 -24.37 -6.56 -26.66
C PHE A 519 -24.44 -7.37 -25.34
N PRO A 520 -24.90 -8.63 -25.36
CA PRO A 520 -25.13 -9.42 -24.14
C PRO A 520 -23.90 -9.58 -23.24
N HIS A 521 -22.69 -9.54 -23.81
CA HIS A 521 -21.43 -9.61 -23.07
C HIS A 521 -21.13 -8.36 -22.23
N TYR A 522 -21.82 -7.23 -22.44
CA TYR A 522 -21.71 -6.04 -21.58
C TYR A 522 -22.44 -6.20 -20.24
N VAL A 523 -23.20 -7.28 -20.02
CA VAL A 523 -23.88 -7.51 -18.73
C VAL A 523 -22.90 -7.56 -17.54
N GLU A 524 -21.68 -8.08 -17.76
CA GLU A 524 -20.62 -8.15 -16.75
C GLU A 524 -20.02 -6.77 -16.41
N LEU A 525 -20.24 -5.77 -17.27
CA LEU A 525 -19.81 -4.38 -17.05
C LEU A 525 -20.87 -3.54 -16.32
N LEU A 526 -22.04 -4.10 -16.04
CA LEU A 526 -23.14 -3.47 -15.30
C LEU A 526 -23.50 -2.03 -15.79
N PRO A 527 -23.65 -1.77 -17.11
CA PRO A 527 -23.82 -0.43 -17.65
C PRO A 527 -25.13 0.21 -17.17
N ASP A 528 -25.02 1.40 -16.59
CA ASP A 528 -26.12 2.22 -16.08
C ASP A 528 -27.13 1.49 -15.17
N VAL A 529 -26.72 0.46 -14.42
CA VAL A 529 -27.62 -0.23 -13.47
C VAL A 529 -28.22 0.79 -12.49
N LYS A 530 -29.55 0.83 -12.40
CA LYS A 530 -30.28 1.72 -11.47
C LYS A 530 -30.82 0.97 -10.26
N MET A 531 -31.21 -0.30 -10.42
CA MET A 531 -31.66 -1.15 -9.32
C MET A 531 -31.54 -2.65 -9.59
N LEU A 532 -31.50 -3.43 -8.51
CA LEU A 532 -31.73 -4.88 -8.52
C LEU A 532 -33.10 -5.23 -7.94
N ILE A 533 -33.67 -6.36 -8.37
CA ILE A 533 -34.93 -6.92 -7.84
C ILE A 533 -34.72 -8.40 -7.53
N GLU A 534 -34.91 -8.73 -6.26
CA GLU A 534 -34.88 -10.10 -5.73
C GLU A 534 -36.31 -10.59 -5.49
N VAL A 535 -36.70 -11.70 -6.12
CA VAL A 535 -38.09 -12.15 -6.20
C VAL A 535 -38.30 -13.44 -5.41
N LYS A 536 -39.01 -13.35 -4.29
CA LYS A 536 -39.36 -14.53 -3.47
C LYS A 536 -40.87 -14.77 -3.47
N ARG A 537 -41.29 -15.96 -3.93
CA ARG A 537 -42.69 -16.42 -3.81
C ARG A 537 -43.23 -16.32 -2.37
N VAL A 538 -42.37 -16.56 -1.37
CA VAL A 538 -42.66 -16.34 0.05
C VAL A 538 -41.46 -15.62 0.69
N VAL A 539 -41.68 -14.38 1.14
CA VAL A 539 -40.68 -13.60 1.88
C VAL A 539 -40.60 -14.12 3.32
N LYS A 540 -39.39 -14.54 3.74
CA LYS A 540 -39.12 -15.07 5.08
C LYS A 540 -38.31 -14.06 5.90
N ALA A 541 -38.22 -14.26 7.21
CA ALA A 541 -37.48 -13.38 8.12
C ALA A 541 -35.98 -13.16 7.75
N GLY A 542 -35.37 -14.08 7.01
CA GLY A 542 -34.00 -13.96 6.48
C GLY A 542 -33.89 -13.28 5.10
N SER A 543 -34.97 -13.23 4.30
CA SER A 543 -34.93 -12.80 2.89
C SER A 543 -34.44 -11.36 2.72
N GLY A 544 -34.71 -10.48 3.69
CA GLY A 544 -34.19 -9.10 3.68
C GLY A 544 -32.66 -9.02 3.72
N PHE A 545 -31.98 -9.98 4.35
CA PHE A 545 -30.51 -10.00 4.42
C PHE A 545 -29.85 -10.43 3.10
N GLN A 546 -30.53 -11.28 2.31
CA GLN A 546 -30.09 -11.59 0.95
C GLN A 546 -30.09 -10.29 0.11
N ALA A 547 -31.23 -9.62 -0.02
CA ALA A 547 -31.36 -8.38 -0.80
C ALA A 547 -30.47 -7.24 -0.28
N LEU A 548 -30.25 -7.13 1.04
CA LEU A 548 -29.27 -6.20 1.62
C LEU A 548 -27.83 -6.51 1.18
N SER A 549 -27.44 -7.78 1.15
CA SER A 549 -26.09 -8.16 0.74
C SER A 549 -25.86 -7.96 -0.76
N GLU A 550 -26.89 -8.19 -1.58
CA GLU A 550 -26.88 -7.91 -3.02
C GLU A 550 -26.79 -6.40 -3.28
N LEU A 551 -27.51 -5.56 -2.50
CA LEU A 551 -27.39 -4.10 -2.56
C LEU A 551 -25.97 -3.63 -2.25
N ILE A 552 -25.37 -4.17 -1.18
CA ILE A 552 -24.00 -3.83 -0.78
C ILE A 552 -23.02 -4.21 -1.89
N ALA A 553 -23.13 -5.43 -2.45
CA ALA A 553 -22.26 -5.86 -3.55
C ALA A 553 -22.42 -4.99 -4.80
N LEU A 554 -23.66 -4.74 -5.24
CA LEU A 554 -23.91 -3.91 -6.41
C LEU A 554 -23.40 -2.48 -6.23
N ASP A 555 -23.56 -1.87 -5.05
CA ASP A 555 -23.06 -0.51 -4.81
C ASP A 555 -21.52 -0.39 -4.87
N PHE A 556 -20.78 -1.48 -4.64
CA PHE A 556 -19.33 -1.53 -4.87
C PHE A 556 -18.94 -1.77 -6.34
N LEU A 557 -19.82 -2.34 -7.15
CA LEU A 557 -19.53 -2.73 -8.53
C LEU A 557 -19.84 -1.63 -9.55
N VAL A 558 -20.60 -0.59 -9.18
CA VAL A 558 -20.98 0.53 -10.07
C VAL A 558 -20.72 1.89 -9.44
N ASP A 559 -20.46 2.91 -10.26
CA ASP A 559 -20.16 4.27 -9.78
C ASP A 559 -21.39 5.03 -9.25
N ASP A 560 -22.57 4.77 -9.82
CA ASP A 560 -23.84 5.42 -9.48
C ASP A 560 -24.48 4.87 -8.19
N PRO A 561 -25.26 5.66 -7.43
CA PRO A 561 -26.08 5.11 -6.34
C PRO A 561 -27.20 4.22 -6.89
N VAL A 562 -27.37 3.04 -6.29
CA VAL A 562 -28.37 2.03 -6.67
C VAL A 562 -29.43 1.82 -5.59
N MET A 563 -30.51 1.11 -5.95
CA MET A 563 -31.51 0.60 -5.01
C MET A 563 -31.70 -0.91 -5.15
N ALA A 564 -32.20 -1.55 -4.11
CA ALA A 564 -32.63 -2.94 -4.15
C ALA A 564 -34.11 -3.05 -3.78
N LEU A 565 -34.80 -3.99 -4.41
CA LEU A 565 -36.18 -4.34 -4.13
C LEU A 565 -36.27 -5.84 -3.81
N LEU A 566 -36.76 -6.18 -2.62
CA LEU A 566 -37.20 -7.53 -2.28
C LEU A 566 -38.72 -7.61 -2.41
N THR A 567 -39.23 -8.55 -3.21
CA THR A 567 -40.68 -8.63 -3.44
C THR A 567 -41.21 -10.04 -3.69
N ASN A 568 -42.50 -10.24 -3.38
CA ASN A 568 -43.29 -11.39 -3.83
C ASN A 568 -44.24 -11.05 -4.99
N LEU A 569 -44.15 -9.83 -5.51
CA LEU A 569 -44.94 -9.25 -6.60
C LEU A 569 -46.45 -9.15 -6.34
N THR A 570 -46.85 -9.37 -5.08
CA THR A 570 -48.23 -9.27 -4.62
C THR A 570 -48.33 -8.20 -3.53
N ASN A 571 -48.15 -8.58 -2.26
CA ASN A 571 -48.39 -7.73 -1.10
C ASN A 571 -47.13 -7.35 -0.29
N HIS A 572 -45.94 -7.63 -0.83
CA HIS A 572 -44.68 -7.31 -0.19
C HIS A 572 -43.71 -6.67 -1.18
N TRP A 573 -43.41 -5.39 -0.98
CA TRP A 573 -42.50 -4.60 -1.82
C TRP A 573 -41.54 -3.82 -0.91
N GLN A 574 -40.41 -4.44 -0.56
CA GLN A 574 -39.44 -3.87 0.36
C GLN A 574 -38.27 -3.26 -0.38
N PHE A 575 -38.20 -1.93 -0.39
CA PHE A 575 -37.13 -1.14 -1.01
C PHE A 575 -36.01 -0.89 0.00
N PHE A 576 -34.76 -0.91 -0.49
CA PHE A 576 -33.55 -0.61 0.26
C PHE A 576 -32.66 0.38 -0.51
N TRP A 577 -32.02 1.31 0.21
CA TRP A 577 -31.06 2.25 -0.37
C TRP A 577 -30.02 2.72 0.67
N VAL A 578 -28.83 3.06 0.19
CA VAL A 578 -27.78 3.68 1.00
C VAL A 578 -28.11 5.17 1.18
N SER A 579 -28.24 5.61 2.42
CA SER A 579 -28.82 6.92 2.76
C SER A 579 -27.77 7.94 3.20
N GLU A 580 -27.15 7.74 4.37
CA GLU A 580 -26.21 8.70 4.95
C GLU A 580 -25.20 8.02 5.89
N LYS A 581 -24.07 8.68 6.14
CA LYS A 581 -23.16 8.33 7.22
C LYS A 581 -23.56 9.10 8.46
N LYS A 582 -23.67 8.45 9.62
CA LYS A 582 -23.88 9.12 10.91
C LYS A 582 -22.84 8.62 11.92
N ASN A 583 -21.99 9.54 12.36
CA ASN A 583 -20.78 9.23 13.13
C ASN A 583 -19.94 8.20 12.33
N ASN A 584 -19.53 7.08 12.95
CA ASN A 584 -18.65 6.11 12.31
C ASN A 584 -19.38 4.99 11.53
N TYR A 585 -20.72 4.98 11.47
CA TYR A 585 -21.49 3.94 10.76
C TYR A 585 -22.28 4.47 9.55
N ALA A 586 -22.39 3.64 8.52
CA ALA A 586 -23.24 3.90 7.36
C ALA A 586 -24.69 3.50 7.65
N ILE A 587 -25.65 4.21 7.07
CA ILE A 587 -27.09 3.93 7.20
C ILE A 587 -27.64 3.45 5.86
N ILE A 588 -28.13 2.22 5.84
CA ILE A 588 -29.05 1.75 4.81
C ILE A 588 -30.47 2.01 5.33
N GLN A 589 -31.30 2.68 4.53
CA GLN A 589 -32.72 2.84 4.81
C GLN A 589 -33.51 1.75 4.09
N ARG A 590 -34.66 1.38 4.66
CA ARG A 590 -35.65 0.51 4.02
C ARG A 590 -37.07 1.00 4.23
N THR A 591 -37.95 0.73 3.28
CA THR A 591 -39.40 0.88 3.46
C THR A 591 -40.14 -0.27 2.80
N THR A 592 -41.38 -0.53 3.23
CA THR A 592 -42.21 -1.62 2.69
C THR A 592 -43.55 -1.07 2.26
N ILE A 593 -43.94 -1.39 1.02
CA ILE A 593 -45.23 -1.08 0.42
C ILE A 593 -46.01 -2.39 0.25
N THR A 594 -47.34 -2.36 0.42
CA THR A 594 -48.22 -3.52 0.20
C THR A 594 -48.90 -3.49 -1.17
N GLU A 595 -49.20 -2.32 -1.72
CA GLU A 595 -49.94 -2.21 -2.98
C GLU A 595 -49.02 -2.21 -4.21
N PRO A 596 -49.23 -3.10 -5.20
CA PRO A 596 -48.44 -3.12 -6.43
C PRO A 596 -48.42 -1.79 -7.17
N GLY A 597 -49.55 -1.07 -7.21
CA GLY A 597 -49.65 0.23 -7.89
C GLY A 597 -48.68 1.26 -7.31
N GLU A 598 -48.73 1.45 -5.99
CA GLU A 598 -47.80 2.33 -5.25
C GLU A 598 -46.34 1.91 -5.45
N ALA A 599 -46.05 0.61 -5.38
CA ALA A 599 -44.69 0.10 -5.57
C ALA A 599 -44.14 0.37 -6.99
N PHE A 600 -44.96 0.21 -8.03
CA PHE A 600 -44.56 0.53 -9.40
C PHE A 600 -44.37 2.03 -9.63
N GLU A 601 -45.14 2.92 -9.00
CA GLU A 601 -44.86 4.36 -9.07
C GLU A 601 -43.54 4.74 -8.39
N VAL A 602 -43.15 4.08 -7.29
CA VAL A 602 -41.81 4.25 -6.70
C VAL A 602 -40.74 3.83 -7.70
N ILE A 603 -40.87 2.66 -8.34
CA ILE A 603 -39.91 2.19 -9.36
C ILE A 603 -39.81 3.20 -10.51
N ARG A 604 -40.93 3.66 -11.08
CA ARG A 604 -40.91 4.65 -12.16
C ARG A 604 -40.26 5.96 -11.72
N THR A 605 -40.54 6.42 -10.50
CA THR A 605 -39.95 7.65 -9.95
C THR A 605 -38.43 7.55 -9.78
N VAL A 606 -37.92 6.38 -9.40
CA VAL A 606 -36.48 6.10 -9.28
C VAL A 606 -35.81 6.06 -10.65
N LEU A 607 -36.43 5.40 -11.64
CA LEU A 607 -35.87 5.28 -12.99
C LEU A 607 -35.93 6.60 -13.79
N ALA A 608 -36.96 7.42 -13.56
CA ALA A 608 -37.14 8.67 -14.30
C ALA A 608 -36.15 9.79 -13.93
N GLN A 609 -35.51 9.71 -12.75
CA GLN A 609 -34.61 10.76 -12.24
C GLN A 609 -33.15 10.48 -12.61
N SER A 610 -32.50 11.48 -13.22
CA SER A 610 -31.08 11.38 -13.61
C SER A 610 -30.18 11.21 -12.37
N PRO A 611 -29.14 10.35 -12.45
CA PRO A 611 -28.22 10.08 -11.34
C PRO A 611 -27.23 11.23 -11.15
N SER A 612 -27.69 12.38 -10.66
CA SER A 612 -26.77 13.33 -10.04
C SER A 612 -26.31 12.76 -8.71
N ALA A 613 -25.02 12.44 -8.61
CA ALA A 613 -24.42 12.00 -7.36
C ALA A 613 -24.74 13.02 -6.24
N ASP A 614 -25.13 12.49 -5.08
CA ASP A 614 -25.43 13.26 -3.87
C ASP A 614 -26.70 14.15 -3.90
N ALA A 615 -27.56 14.04 -4.92
CA ALA A 615 -28.90 14.63 -4.90
C ALA A 615 -29.90 13.84 -4.03
N ASP A 616 -30.92 14.55 -3.53
CA ASP A 616 -32.01 13.97 -2.73
C ASP A 616 -33.25 13.77 -3.59
N ILE A 617 -33.85 12.58 -3.50
CA ILE A 617 -34.94 12.13 -4.37
C ILE A 617 -36.27 12.20 -3.63
N ARG A 618 -37.30 12.83 -4.23
CA ARG A 618 -38.67 12.69 -3.73
C ARG A 618 -39.27 11.36 -4.19
N LEU A 619 -39.42 10.42 -3.26
CA LEU A 619 -40.22 9.21 -3.47
C LEU A 619 -41.68 9.48 -3.07
N PRO A 620 -42.69 9.03 -3.85
CA PRO A 620 -44.10 9.30 -3.55
C PRO A 620 -44.58 8.75 -2.19
N CYS A 621 -43.95 7.68 -1.72
CA CYS A 621 -44.24 7.03 -0.44
C CYS A 621 -43.53 7.70 0.77
N CYS A 622 -42.72 8.74 0.56
CA CYS A 622 -41.93 9.38 1.63
C CYS A 622 -42.30 10.87 1.78
N ARG A 623 -42.48 11.32 3.03
CA ARG A 623 -42.82 12.71 3.35
C ARG A 623 -41.70 13.69 2.96
N GLU A 624 -40.48 13.32 3.31
CA GLU A 624 -39.26 14.10 3.05
C GLU A 624 -38.48 13.47 1.88
N PRO A 625 -37.67 14.26 1.14
CA PRO A 625 -36.73 13.72 0.17
C PRO A 625 -35.79 12.68 0.80
N VAL A 626 -35.57 11.57 0.12
CA VAL A 626 -34.63 10.53 0.56
C VAL A 626 -33.25 10.79 -0.04
N LYS A 627 -32.22 10.67 0.80
CA LYS A 627 -30.83 10.71 0.35
C LYS A 627 -30.51 9.39 -0.36
N ARG A 628 -29.95 9.45 -1.57
CA ARG A 628 -29.21 8.31 -2.16
C ARG A 628 -27.74 8.67 -2.24
N ARG A 629 -26.87 7.80 -1.74
CA ARG A 629 -25.42 8.04 -1.64
C ARG A 629 -24.66 6.73 -1.88
N LYS A 630 -23.34 6.83 -2.08
CA LYS A 630 -22.45 5.66 -2.26
C LYS A 630 -21.92 5.14 -0.93
N LEU A 631 -22.03 3.83 -0.70
CA LEU A 631 -21.52 3.14 0.49
C LEU A 631 -19.99 3.16 0.54
N VAL A 632 -19.32 3.03 -0.62
CA VAL A 632 -17.85 3.12 -0.73
C VAL A 632 -17.28 4.46 -0.24
N LYS A 633 -18.05 5.56 -0.35
CA LYS A 633 -17.68 6.89 0.20
C LYS A 633 -17.95 7.02 1.71
N MET A 634 -18.66 6.08 2.32
CA MET A 634 -19.18 6.18 3.70
C MET A 634 -18.51 5.24 4.69
N LEU A 635 -18.16 4.04 4.24
CA LEU A 635 -17.35 3.12 5.04
C LEU A 635 -15.98 3.75 5.31
N PRO A 636 -15.22 3.24 6.30
CA PRO A 636 -13.84 3.66 6.50
C PRO A 636 -13.00 3.20 5.31
N THR A 637 -12.91 4.04 4.27
CA THR A 637 -11.72 4.06 3.45
C THR A 637 -10.54 4.26 4.39
N VAL A 638 -9.62 3.29 4.42
CA VAL A 638 -8.26 3.54 4.88
C VAL A 638 -7.85 4.89 4.30
N SER A 639 -7.51 5.83 5.19
CA SER A 639 -7.15 7.21 4.82
C SER A 639 -6.11 7.19 3.70
N GLU A 640 -6.29 8.05 2.71
CA GLU A 640 -5.38 8.22 1.58
C GLU A 640 -3.93 8.37 2.08
N GLY A 641 -3.15 7.30 1.95
CA GLY A 641 -1.93 7.11 2.73
C GLY A 641 -1.38 5.69 2.62
N GLY A 642 -1.23 5.19 1.39
CA GLY A 642 -0.75 3.84 1.11
C GLY A 642 -1.42 3.22 -0.11
N GLU A 643 -0.63 2.78 -1.09
CA GLU A 643 -1.13 2.33 -2.38
C GLU A 643 -1.76 0.93 -2.33
N SER A 644 -2.96 0.79 -2.91
CA SER A 644 -3.47 -0.46 -3.49
C SER A 644 -3.39 -1.72 -2.61
N GLY A 645 -4.34 -1.90 -1.69
CA GLY A 645 -4.55 -3.17 -1.00
C GLY A 645 -5.29 -3.04 0.33
N GLY A 646 -6.19 -3.98 0.63
CA GLY A 646 -6.82 -4.06 1.97
C GLY A 646 -5.80 -4.42 3.05
N ILE A 647 -6.24 -4.45 4.32
CA ILE A 647 -5.41 -4.76 5.51
C ILE A 647 -4.42 -5.92 5.26
N ARG A 648 -4.96 -7.02 4.70
CA ARG A 648 -4.20 -8.20 4.27
C ARG A 648 -3.00 -7.87 3.36
N ALA A 649 -3.21 -7.08 2.30
CA ALA A 649 -2.18 -6.73 1.33
C ALA A 649 -1.19 -5.65 1.85
N SER A 650 -1.54 -4.90 2.90
CA SER A 650 -0.58 -4.06 3.63
C SER A 650 0.29 -4.89 4.58
N ILE A 651 -0.31 -5.87 5.27
CA ILE A 651 0.41 -6.84 6.10
C ILE A 651 1.33 -7.70 5.21
N GLU A 652 0.83 -8.28 4.12
CA GLU A 652 1.62 -9.06 3.15
C GLU A 652 2.79 -8.23 2.60
N ARG A 653 2.59 -6.96 2.20
CA ARG A 653 3.71 -6.07 1.82
C ARG A 653 4.70 -5.83 2.93
N TYR A 654 4.25 -5.63 4.17
CA TYR A 654 5.16 -5.49 5.30
C TYR A 654 5.97 -6.77 5.51
N TYR A 655 5.40 -7.96 5.31
CA TYR A 655 6.14 -9.22 5.41
C TYR A 655 7.04 -9.51 4.20
N ASP A 656 6.67 -9.14 2.98
CA ASP A 656 7.54 -9.20 1.81
C ASP A 656 8.74 -8.26 1.97
N ILE A 657 8.46 -7.02 2.38
CA ILE A 657 9.48 -5.99 2.59
C ILE A 657 10.33 -6.32 3.82
N ALA A 658 9.77 -6.86 4.91
CA ALA A 658 10.53 -7.30 6.08
C ALA A 658 11.31 -8.60 5.84
N GLY A 659 10.80 -9.51 5.02
CA GLY A 659 11.51 -10.71 4.56
C GLY A 659 12.71 -10.35 3.67
N MET A 660 12.57 -9.29 2.86
CA MET A 660 13.69 -8.74 2.11
C MET A 660 14.65 -7.91 2.98
N LEU A 661 14.16 -6.92 3.74
CA LEU A 661 14.95 -5.84 4.34
C LEU A 661 15.15 -5.94 5.87
N GLY A 662 14.42 -6.80 6.55
CA GLY A 662 14.28 -6.83 8.01
C GLY A 662 13.07 -6.02 8.51
N PRO A 663 12.55 -6.28 9.72
CA PRO A 663 11.36 -5.61 10.24
C PRO A 663 11.59 -4.09 10.40
N ASP A 664 10.74 -3.31 9.75
CA ASP A 664 10.77 -1.85 9.73
C ASP A 664 9.74 -1.27 10.71
N ILE A 665 10.17 -0.34 11.57
CA ILE A 665 9.34 0.23 12.65
C ILE A 665 8.29 1.21 12.13
N GLU A 666 8.60 2.00 11.10
CA GLU A 666 7.69 3.02 10.58
C GLU A 666 6.64 2.37 9.69
N MET A 667 7.02 1.34 8.92
CA MET A 667 6.05 0.48 8.24
C MET A 667 5.22 -0.34 9.23
N ALA A 668 5.82 -0.91 10.28
CA ALA A 668 5.06 -1.61 11.31
C ALA A 668 4.06 -0.67 11.99
N ARG A 669 4.45 0.58 12.31
CA ARG A 669 3.54 1.58 12.89
C ARG A 669 2.48 2.03 11.88
N ALA A 670 2.81 2.21 10.59
CA ALA A 670 1.85 2.54 9.54
C ALA A 670 0.83 1.41 9.32
N VAL A 671 1.27 0.14 9.26
CA VAL A 671 0.39 -1.03 9.20
C VAL A 671 -0.44 -1.16 10.48
N ALA A 672 0.15 -0.93 11.66
CA ALA A 672 -0.58 -0.96 12.93
C ALA A 672 -1.63 0.19 13.03
N HIS A 673 -1.33 1.39 12.53
CA HIS A 673 -2.31 2.48 12.42
C HIS A 673 -3.41 2.15 11.41
N GLN A 674 -3.06 1.57 10.26
CA GLN A 674 -4.04 1.11 9.26
C GLN A 674 -4.96 0.02 9.83
N VAL A 675 -4.41 -0.92 10.61
CA VAL A 675 -5.18 -1.96 11.30
C VAL A 675 -6.03 -1.35 12.42
N ALA A 676 -5.46 -0.54 13.33
CA ALA A 676 -6.18 0.07 14.44
C ALA A 676 -7.31 0.99 13.96
N GLY A 677 -7.07 1.79 12.91
CA GLY A 677 -8.08 2.63 12.26
C GLY A 677 -9.19 1.82 11.56
N SER A 678 -8.90 0.58 11.15
CA SER A 678 -9.91 -0.34 10.62
C SER A 678 -10.74 -1.07 11.70
N ILE A 679 -10.28 -1.08 12.95
CA ILE A 679 -11.01 -1.69 14.07
C ILE A 679 -11.99 -0.65 14.65
N PRO A 680 -13.33 -0.87 14.58
CA PRO A 680 -14.32 0.17 14.91
C PRO A 680 -14.21 0.74 16.34
N VAL A 681 -13.69 -0.05 17.29
CA VAL A 681 -13.50 0.36 18.70
C VAL A 681 -12.34 1.35 18.89
N PHE A 682 -11.29 1.29 18.07
CA PHE A 682 -10.10 2.15 18.22
C PHE A 682 -10.12 3.40 17.33
N SER A 683 -11.03 3.46 16.34
CA SER A 683 -11.27 4.61 15.44
C SER A 683 -11.72 5.94 16.11
N TYR A 684 -11.66 6.04 17.44
CA TYR A 684 -12.11 7.21 18.22
C TYR A 684 -10.96 8.01 18.88
N HIS A 685 -9.70 7.57 18.74
CA HIS A 685 -8.54 8.12 19.49
C HIS A 685 -7.31 8.44 18.63
N THR A 686 -7.48 8.55 17.31
CA THR A 686 -6.45 8.96 16.33
C THR A 686 -6.96 10.11 15.48
#